data_AF-A0A800F401-F1
#
_entry.id   AF-A0A800F401-F1
#
_cell.length_a   1.000
_cell.length_b   1.000
_cell.length_c   1.000
_cell.angle_alpha   90.00
_cell.angle_beta   90.00
_cell.angle_gamma   90.00
#
_symmetry.space_group_name_H-M   'P 1'
#
loop_
_entity.id
_entity.type
_entity.pdbx_description
1 polymer ?
#
loop_
_entity_poly.entity_id
_entity_poly.type
_entity_poly.pdbx_seq_one_letter_code
_entity_poly.pdbx_strand_id
1 'polypeptide(L)'
;MISANNLEKSFGARSLFTGASFQLNPGDRYGLVGANGSGKTTLLNILCGDLDSTSGTVSIPKHYRLGVLRQDQFVYEDQEILQVALMGNPELWDAMVEKEALLARADQHFDAGRFSDLEETVQRFDGYTAESRAAAILEGLGLAAEVHHSPLSTLSGGFKLRVLLAQVLASAPDALLLDEPTNHLDILSIRWLEVFLRDFPGPVVVISHDHRFLDNVTTHILDVDYETVLLYHGNYSASVIAKQHERERREKDISTREREIAHHQKFVDRFKAKASKARQAQSKVRMIEKKAAAIGALAPSSRRYPTFRFEQRRNSGKEVLKIKGITKAFAENKVLHGVDLTVERGDRLAIMGPNGIGKSTLLKIVMGELEPDAGEVEWGYETHPGYFAQDHREKFKSPTQTAEDWVWDLCPDKDLGFVRGRMGLMLFSGDDGKKRLSALSGGEAARLIFTKLALEQPNVLLLDEPTNHLDLESIEALVKGLRAFPGTLILVSHDRWFVSRLATRVVEIKPDDIIDYVGTYEEYVHFCGDDHLDADRVILKAKREKKQKTKADASAARPKKGGGRAAKRRLQESLDGLMARIETAEARVKEIDELFCQPGYYERTLAEEVRGLEDERTRLQGVVTDLTSEWERTEEELSA
;
A
#
# COMPACT_ATOMS: atom_id res chain seq x y z
N MET A 1 18.16 11.35 16.93
CA MET A 1 18.32 11.64 15.49
C MET A 1 19.35 10.67 14.93
N ILE A 2 19.09 10.08 13.77
CA ILE A 2 20.03 9.23 13.03
C ILE A 2 20.64 10.07 11.91
N SER A 3 21.95 9.99 11.68
CA SER A 3 22.61 10.76 10.62
C SER A 3 23.52 9.89 9.77
N ALA A 4 23.43 10.07 8.45
CA ALA A 4 24.31 9.48 7.46
C ALA A 4 25.18 10.58 6.85
N ASN A 5 26.51 10.41 6.84
CA ASN A 5 27.45 11.38 6.29
C ASN A 5 28.35 10.76 5.23
N ASN A 6 28.29 11.31 4.02
CA ASN A 6 29.08 10.91 2.85
C ASN A 6 29.13 9.39 2.64
N LEU A 7 27.99 8.72 2.80
CA LEU A 7 27.90 7.27 2.64
C LEU A 7 28.20 6.87 1.21
N GLU A 8 29.00 5.80 1.10
CA GLU A 8 29.34 5.15 -0.14
C GLU A 8 29.20 3.64 0.01
N LYS A 9 28.59 3.00 -0.98
CA LYS A 9 28.57 1.55 -1.07
C LYS A 9 28.83 1.08 -2.49
N SER A 10 29.82 0.21 -2.62
CA SER A 10 30.22 -0.41 -3.87
C SER A 10 30.43 -1.91 -3.69
N PHE A 11 30.12 -2.69 -4.74
CA PHE A 11 30.39 -4.11 -4.83
C PHE A 11 31.30 -4.36 -6.04
N GLY A 12 32.59 -4.60 -5.78
CA GLY A 12 33.60 -4.70 -6.83
C GLY A 12 33.68 -3.40 -7.65
N ALA A 13 33.47 -3.50 -8.96
CA ALA A 13 33.49 -2.34 -9.87
C ALA A 13 32.17 -1.56 -9.93
N ARG A 14 31.09 -2.08 -9.35
CA ARG A 14 29.76 -1.44 -9.40
C ARG A 14 29.54 -0.61 -8.14
N SER A 15 29.40 0.70 -8.30
CA SER A 15 28.92 1.58 -7.24
C SER A 15 27.38 1.54 -7.18
N LEU A 16 26.81 1.47 -5.98
CA LEU A 16 25.36 1.57 -5.77
C LEU A 16 24.97 3.03 -5.51
N PHE A 17 25.65 3.65 -4.56
CA PHE A 17 25.51 5.07 -4.26
C PHE A 17 26.80 5.64 -3.67
N THR A 18 27.02 6.93 -3.92
CA THR A 18 28.19 7.70 -3.49
C THR A 18 27.76 9.04 -2.90
N GLY A 19 28.50 9.51 -1.89
CA GLY A 19 28.34 10.86 -1.32
C GLY A 19 26.99 11.12 -0.65
N ALA A 20 26.27 10.07 -0.24
CA ALA A 20 24.93 10.22 0.34
C ALA A 20 25.02 10.80 1.76
N SER A 21 24.40 11.97 1.97
CA SER A 21 24.35 12.64 3.27
C SER A 21 22.93 13.08 3.60
N PHE A 22 22.38 12.62 4.71
CA PHE A 22 21.03 12.93 5.15
C PHE A 22 20.86 12.70 6.66
N GLN A 23 19.80 13.30 7.22
CA GLN A 23 19.45 13.18 8.64
C GLN A 23 18.01 12.69 8.77
N LEU A 24 17.79 11.77 9.71
CA LEU A 24 16.48 11.22 10.05
C LEU A 24 16.04 11.78 11.41
N ASN A 25 15.03 12.63 11.38
CA ASN A 25 14.53 13.34 12.56
C ASN A 25 13.37 12.58 13.22
N PRO A 26 13.24 12.65 14.56
CA PRO A 26 12.04 12.19 15.25
C PRO A 26 10.78 12.83 14.67
N GLY A 27 9.75 12.02 14.50
CA GLY A 27 8.48 12.45 13.94
C GLY A 27 8.51 12.74 12.44
N ASP A 28 9.58 12.40 11.70
CA ASP A 28 9.62 12.41 10.23
C ASP A 28 9.48 11.00 9.65
N ARG A 29 8.81 10.88 8.50
CA ARG A 29 8.57 9.62 7.78
C ARG A 29 9.20 9.69 6.40
N TYR A 30 10.14 8.80 6.14
CA TYR A 30 10.97 8.77 4.94
C TYR A 30 10.58 7.58 4.06
N GLY A 31 10.09 7.85 2.86
CA GLY A 31 9.90 6.84 1.82
C GLY A 31 11.23 6.60 1.08
N LEU A 32 11.76 5.38 1.13
CA LEU A 32 12.97 5.00 0.42
C LEU A 32 12.60 4.39 -0.95
N VAL A 33 12.81 5.16 -2.01
CA VAL A 33 12.42 4.80 -3.38
C VAL A 33 13.62 4.72 -4.32
N GLY A 34 13.48 4.03 -5.44
CA GLY A 34 14.55 3.83 -6.41
C GLY A 34 14.37 2.54 -7.21
N ALA A 35 15.14 2.38 -8.28
CA ALA A 35 15.02 1.24 -9.17
C ALA A 35 15.34 -0.09 -8.48
N ASN A 36 14.90 -1.21 -9.08
CA ASN A 36 15.34 -2.52 -8.62
C ASN A 36 16.86 -2.69 -8.72
N GLY A 37 17.48 -3.13 -7.62
CA GLY A 37 18.93 -3.24 -7.52
C GLY A 37 19.68 -1.91 -7.47
N SER A 38 19.02 -0.79 -7.18
CA SER A 38 19.69 0.51 -6.92
C SER A 38 20.41 0.56 -5.57
N GLY A 39 20.06 -0.34 -4.65
CA GLY A 39 20.66 -0.41 -3.31
C GLY A 39 19.74 0.01 -2.16
N LYS A 40 18.41 0.05 -2.34
CA LYS A 40 17.44 0.38 -1.26
C LYS A 40 17.60 -0.50 -0.01
N THR A 41 17.42 -1.82 -0.15
CA THR A 41 17.62 -2.77 0.95
C THR A 41 19.06 -2.73 1.48
N THR A 42 20.05 -2.48 0.61
CA THR A 42 21.45 -2.31 1.03
C THR A 42 21.62 -1.09 1.92
N LEU A 43 20.99 0.05 1.58
CA LEU A 43 21.01 1.26 2.39
C LEU A 43 20.29 1.02 3.73
N LEU A 44 19.14 0.33 3.70
CA LEU A 44 18.42 -0.04 4.92
C LEU A 44 19.29 -0.92 5.83
N ASN A 45 19.96 -1.94 5.30
CA ASN A 45 20.89 -2.78 6.06
C ASN A 45 22.09 -2.01 6.63
N ILE A 46 22.60 -1.00 5.90
CA ILE A 46 23.64 -0.10 6.41
C ILE A 46 23.11 0.76 7.56
N LEU A 47 21.86 1.25 7.46
CA LEU A 47 21.22 2.00 8.55
C LEU A 47 20.91 1.12 9.77
N CYS A 48 20.66 -0.18 9.59
CA CYS A 48 20.48 -1.14 10.68
C CYS A 48 21.79 -1.57 11.36
N GLY A 49 22.94 -1.35 10.70
CA GLY A 49 24.24 -1.88 11.13
C GLY A 49 24.51 -3.34 10.74
N ASP A 50 23.64 -3.96 9.94
CA ASP A 50 23.81 -5.32 9.44
C ASP A 50 24.86 -5.41 8.31
N LEU A 51 25.20 -4.27 7.69
CA LEU A 51 26.17 -4.20 6.61
C LEU A 51 27.03 -2.93 6.71
N ASP A 52 28.34 -3.08 6.59
CA ASP A 52 29.26 -1.93 6.57
C ASP A 52 29.19 -1.14 5.26
N SER A 53 29.31 0.18 5.34
CA SER A 53 29.54 1.05 4.18
C SER A 53 30.99 0.91 3.68
N THR A 54 31.21 1.18 2.39
CA THR A 54 32.58 1.24 1.82
C THR A 54 33.32 2.48 2.33
N SER A 55 32.61 3.61 2.44
CA SER A 55 33.10 4.86 2.99
C SER A 55 31.93 5.64 3.62
N GLY A 56 32.25 6.70 4.37
CA GLY A 56 31.28 7.47 5.14
C GLY A 56 30.94 6.82 6.49
N THR A 57 30.04 7.45 7.23
CA THR A 57 29.63 6.99 8.56
C THR A 57 28.13 7.12 8.77
N VAL A 58 27.56 6.16 9.50
CA VAL A 58 26.21 6.24 10.09
C VAL A 58 26.39 6.47 11.60
N SER A 59 25.66 7.44 12.15
CA SER A 59 25.63 7.69 13.58
C SER A 59 24.21 7.47 14.11
N ILE A 60 24.09 6.54 15.05
CA ILE A 60 22.85 6.18 15.74
C ILE A 60 23.08 6.42 17.24
N PRO A 61 22.17 7.10 17.94
CA PRO A 61 22.29 7.28 19.38
C PRO A 61 22.32 5.92 20.10
N LYS A 62 23.25 5.72 21.04
CA LYS A 62 23.46 4.43 21.72
C LYS A 62 22.24 3.86 22.46
N HIS A 63 21.28 4.72 22.81
CA HIS A 63 20.06 4.34 23.52
C HIS A 63 18.89 4.03 22.58
N TYR A 64 19.04 4.25 21.26
CA TYR A 64 17.97 3.98 20.30
C TYR A 64 17.85 2.48 20.04
N ARG A 65 16.62 1.98 20.13
CA ARG A 65 16.21 0.66 19.67
C ARG A 65 15.60 0.76 18.28
N LEU A 66 16.16 0.03 17.33
CA LEU A 66 15.66 0.00 15.96
C LEU A 66 14.67 -1.15 15.80
N GLY A 67 13.46 -0.84 15.34
CA GLY A 67 12.51 -1.84 14.87
C GLY A 67 12.76 -2.13 13.40
N VAL A 68 13.26 -3.33 13.10
CA VAL A 68 13.61 -3.74 11.74
C VAL A 68 12.75 -4.92 11.33
N LEU A 69 12.00 -4.78 10.23
CA LEU A 69 11.22 -5.89 9.69
C LEU A 69 12.13 -6.88 8.96
N ARG A 70 12.36 -8.03 9.58
CA ARG A 70 13.11 -9.15 8.96
C ARG A 70 12.14 -10.09 8.25
N GLN A 71 12.55 -10.61 7.10
CA GLN A 71 11.71 -11.46 6.24
C GLN A 71 11.76 -12.96 6.58
N ASP A 72 12.49 -13.38 7.62
CA ASP A 72 12.61 -14.80 7.98
C ASP A 72 11.39 -15.29 8.81
N GLN A 73 10.45 -15.93 8.13
CA GLN A 73 9.14 -16.33 8.68
C GLN A 73 9.13 -17.69 9.39
N PHE A 74 10.24 -18.44 9.38
CA PHE A 74 10.27 -19.82 9.86
C PHE A 74 10.86 -19.99 11.26
N VAL A 75 11.29 -18.90 11.91
CA VAL A 75 12.00 -18.96 13.19
C VAL A 75 11.09 -19.37 14.37
N TYR A 76 9.79 -19.11 14.28
CA TYR A 76 8.86 -19.18 15.44
C TYR A 76 7.67 -20.13 15.25
N GLU A 77 7.79 -21.18 14.42
CA GLU A 77 6.65 -22.01 13.99
C GLU A 77 5.83 -22.62 15.15
N ASP A 78 6.50 -23.00 16.24
CA ASP A 78 5.88 -23.68 17.39
C ASP A 78 5.40 -22.72 18.50
N GLN A 79 5.65 -21.42 18.36
CA GLN A 79 5.32 -20.42 19.38
C GLN A 79 3.91 -19.87 19.19
N GLU A 80 3.25 -19.46 20.28
CA GLU A 80 1.96 -18.79 20.22
C GLU A 80 2.09 -17.42 19.54
N ILE A 81 1.13 -17.06 18.68
CA ILE A 81 1.16 -15.82 17.89
C ILE A 81 1.34 -14.57 18.76
N LEU A 82 0.63 -14.47 19.88
CA LEU A 82 0.74 -13.36 20.82
C LEU A 82 2.13 -13.27 21.47
N GLN A 83 2.70 -14.41 21.84
CA GLN A 83 4.03 -14.49 22.42
C GLN A 83 5.09 -14.05 21.40
N VAL A 84 4.97 -14.48 20.14
CA VAL A 84 5.87 -14.02 19.07
C VAL A 84 5.85 -12.50 18.94
N ALA A 85 4.68 -11.86 19.03
CA ALA A 85 4.59 -10.40 19.02
C ALA A 85 5.30 -9.76 20.22
N LEU A 86 5.21 -10.35 21.41
CA LEU A 86 5.89 -9.87 22.62
C LEU A 86 7.42 -10.09 22.58
N MET A 87 7.89 -11.15 21.91
CA MET A 87 9.31 -11.46 21.72
C MET A 87 10.07 -10.36 20.93
N GLY A 88 9.37 -9.39 20.34
CA GLY A 88 9.99 -8.25 19.67
C GLY A 88 10.86 -7.38 20.60
N ASN A 89 10.61 -7.45 21.91
CA ASN A 89 11.51 -6.90 22.93
C ASN A 89 12.05 -8.05 23.80
N PRO A 90 13.21 -8.64 23.45
CA PRO A 90 13.78 -9.79 24.18
C PRO A 90 14.01 -9.50 25.66
N GLU A 91 14.48 -8.30 26.02
CA GLU A 91 14.71 -7.94 27.42
C GLU A 91 13.41 -7.97 28.25
N LEU A 92 12.30 -7.49 27.67
CA LEU A 92 11.00 -7.54 28.32
C LEU A 92 10.46 -8.97 28.36
N TRP A 93 10.53 -9.69 27.24
CA TRP A 93 10.03 -11.06 27.14
C TRP A 93 10.73 -11.99 28.12
N ASP A 94 12.06 -11.99 28.14
CA ASP A 94 12.85 -12.80 29.05
C ASP A 94 12.53 -12.46 30.51
N ALA A 95 12.35 -11.17 30.81
CA ALA A 95 11.98 -10.72 32.16
C ALA A 95 10.58 -11.22 32.58
N MET A 96 9.61 -11.20 31.66
CA MET A 96 8.25 -11.70 31.91
C MET A 96 8.24 -13.21 32.14
N VAL A 97 8.91 -13.98 31.27
CA VAL A 97 9.01 -15.44 31.38
C VAL A 97 9.71 -15.86 32.66
N GLU A 98 10.82 -15.20 33.01
CA GLU A 98 11.56 -15.51 34.24
C GLU A 98 10.75 -15.14 35.49
N LYS A 99 10.06 -13.99 35.47
CA LYS A 99 9.18 -13.56 36.57
C LYS A 99 8.06 -14.57 36.81
N GLU A 100 7.40 -15.05 35.76
CA GLU A 100 6.34 -16.05 35.87
C GLU A 100 6.89 -17.39 36.40
N ALA A 101 8.07 -17.82 35.94
CA ALA A 101 8.73 -19.02 36.43
C ALA A 101 9.14 -18.93 37.92
N LEU A 102 9.59 -17.77 38.38
CA LEU A 102 9.90 -17.52 39.80
C LEU A 102 8.63 -17.58 40.66
N LEU A 103 7.53 -16.97 40.20
CA LEU A 103 6.25 -17.02 40.89
C LEU A 103 5.69 -18.44 40.97
N ALA A 104 5.80 -19.22 39.90
CA ALA A 104 5.36 -20.62 39.87
C ALA A 104 6.15 -21.54 40.82
N ARG A 105 7.38 -21.15 41.21
CA ARG A 105 8.23 -21.89 42.15
C ARG A 105 8.33 -21.26 43.54
N ALA A 106 7.54 -20.21 43.80
CA ALA A 106 7.64 -19.41 45.02
C ALA A 106 7.47 -20.23 46.30
N ASP A 107 6.69 -21.32 46.26
CA ASP A 107 6.47 -22.23 47.38
C ASP A 107 7.73 -23.04 47.78
N GLN A 108 8.71 -23.16 46.88
CA GLN A 108 9.96 -23.91 47.12
C GLN A 108 11.13 -22.99 47.44
N HIS A 109 11.34 -21.97 46.60
CA HIS A 109 12.39 -20.97 46.75
C HIS A 109 11.99 -19.70 46.01
N PHE A 110 11.97 -18.58 46.71
CA PHE A 110 11.64 -17.28 46.15
C PHE A 110 12.81 -16.30 46.34
N ASP A 111 13.46 -15.93 45.23
CA ASP A 111 14.50 -14.89 45.23
C ASP A 111 13.85 -13.52 45.05
N ALA A 112 13.63 -12.83 46.17
CA ALA A 112 13.01 -11.51 46.19
C ALA A 112 13.88 -10.43 45.51
N GLY A 113 15.21 -10.59 45.52
CA GLY A 113 16.12 -9.65 44.87
C GLY A 113 15.97 -9.74 43.36
N ARG A 114 16.05 -10.96 42.82
CA ARG A 114 15.85 -11.21 41.38
C ARG A 114 14.46 -10.80 40.92
N PHE A 115 13.42 -11.08 41.71
CA PHE A 115 12.05 -10.65 41.40
C PHE A 115 11.95 -9.11 41.28
N SER A 116 12.60 -8.36 42.19
CA SER A 116 12.63 -6.89 42.12
C SER A 116 13.31 -6.38 40.86
N ASP A 117 14.44 -6.97 40.46
CA ASP A 117 15.15 -6.58 39.23
C ASP A 117 14.31 -6.83 37.97
N LEU A 118 13.57 -7.94 37.95
CA LEU A 118 12.65 -8.30 36.86
C LEU A 118 11.46 -7.35 36.82
N GLU A 119 10.89 -6.99 37.97
CA GLU A 119 9.81 -6.00 38.07
C GLU A 119 10.23 -4.63 37.54
N GLU A 120 11.44 -4.17 37.90
CA GLU A 120 11.97 -2.91 37.38
C GLU A 120 12.09 -2.95 35.84
N THR A 121 12.55 -4.08 35.29
CA THR A 121 12.66 -4.27 33.85
C THR A 121 11.29 -4.28 33.16
N VAL A 122 10.31 -5.00 33.73
CA VAL A 122 8.93 -5.04 33.24
C VAL A 122 8.31 -3.65 33.28
N GLN A 123 8.49 -2.90 34.38
CA GLN A 123 7.99 -1.54 34.51
C GLN A 123 8.66 -0.58 33.51
N ARG A 124 9.98 -0.68 33.33
CA ARG A 124 10.76 0.15 32.39
C ARG A 124 10.24 0.06 30.96
N PHE A 125 9.80 -1.12 30.55
CA PHE A 125 9.31 -1.36 29.18
C PHE A 125 7.79 -1.36 29.06
N ASP A 126 7.09 -0.89 30.08
CA ASP A 126 5.62 -0.87 30.13
C ASP A 126 5.00 -2.27 29.89
N GLY A 127 5.64 -3.30 30.48
CA GLY A 127 5.30 -4.71 30.29
C GLY A 127 3.89 -5.07 30.73
N TYR A 128 3.29 -4.30 31.64
CA TYR A 128 1.92 -4.48 32.11
C TYR A 128 0.87 -4.19 31.02
N THR A 129 1.19 -3.33 30.05
CA THR A 129 0.31 -3.04 28.90
C THR A 129 0.76 -3.79 27.64
N ALA A 130 1.94 -4.41 27.65
CA ALA A 130 2.57 -4.98 26.47
C ALA A 130 1.71 -6.06 25.78
N GLU A 131 1.06 -6.93 26.55
CA GLU A 131 0.16 -7.96 25.99
C GLU A 131 -1.06 -7.32 25.30
N SER A 132 -1.69 -6.34 25.97
CA SER A 132 -2.83 -5.62 25.40
C SER A 132 -2.43 -4.82 24.15
N ARG A 133 -1.24 -4.22 24.15
CA ARG A 133 -0.67 -3.51 23.00
C ARG A 133 -0.40 -4.46 21.84
N ALA A 134 0.24 -5.60 22.11
CA ALA A 134 0.52 -6.62 21.11
C ALA A 134 -0.77 -7.18 20.48
N ALA A 135 -1.77 -7.49 21.31
CA ALA A 135 -3.08 -7.95 20.85
C ALA A 135 -3.79 -6.91 19.97
N ALA A 136 -3.77 -5.63 20.37
CA ALA A 136 -4.36 -4.55 19.59
C ALA A 136 -3.68 -4.36 18.22
N ILE A 137 -2.35 -4.47 18.17
CA ILE A 137 -1.57 -4.41 16.92
C ILE A 137 -1.88 -5.61 16.02
N LEU A 138 -1.95 -6.82 16.58
CA LEU A 138 -2.34 -8.03 15.85
C LEU A 138 -3.75 -7.91 15.26
N GLU A 139 -4.72 -7.43 16.04
CA GLU A 139 -6.08 -7.14 15.55
C GLU A 139 -6.08 -6.09 14.43
N GLY A 140 -5.32 -4.99 14.59
CA GLY A 140 -5.18 -3.95 13.57
C GLY A 140 -4.58 -4.45 12.24
N LEU A 141 -3.68 -5.42 12.32
CA LEU A 141 -3.12 -6.13 11.17
C LEU A 141 -4.02 -7.27 10.66
N GLY A 142 -5.24 -7.39 11.16
CA GLY A 142 -6.25 -8.33 10.68
C GLY A 142 -6.16 -9.73 11.27
N LEU A 143 -5.43 -9.95 12.36
CA LEU A 143 -5.44 -11.22 13.11
C LEU A 143 -6.49 -11.16 14.22
N ALA A 144 -7.55 -11.95 14.06
CA ALA A 144 -8.62 -12.02 15.04
C ALA A 144 -8.11 -12.55 16.40
N ALA A 145 -8.65 -12.02 17.50
CA ALA A 145 -8.23 -12.39 18.85
C ALA A 145 -8.29 -13.91 19.13
N GLU A 146 -9.18 -14.64 18.47
CA GLU A 146 -9.32 -16.09 18.68
C GLU A 146 -8.10 -16.89 18.23
N VAL A 147 -7.31 -16.37 17.28
CA VAL A 147 -6.11 -17.06 16.79
C VAL A 147 -4.87 -16.70 17.59
N HIS A 148 -4.91 -15.71 18.49
CA HIS A 148 -3.72 -15.19 19.18
C HIS A 148 -2.96 -16.24 20.01
N HIS A 149 -3.67 -17.23 20.55
CA HIS A 149 -3.09 -18.35 21.32
C HIS A 149 -2.83 -19.61 20.47
N SER A 150 -3.05 -19.54 19.16
CA SER A 150 -2.71 -20.65 18.27
C SER A 150 -1.21 -20.61 17.93
N PRO A 151 -0.57 -21.75 17.63
CA PRO A 151 0.79 -21.78 17.12
C PRO A 151 0.93 -21.03 15.79
N LEU A 152 2.05 -20.36 15.57
CA LEU A 152 2.32 -19.61 14.34
C LEU A 152 2.26 -20.49 13.08
N SER A 153 2.60 -21.78 13.19
CA SER A 153 2.51 -22.78 12.12
C SER A 153 1.10 -22.95 11.54
N THR A 154 0.05 -22.55 12.26
CA THR A 154 -1.33 -22.61 11.78
C THR A 154 -1.66 -21.54 10.73
N LEU A 155 -0.85 -20.49 10.65
CA LEU A 155 -1.05 -19.37 9.72
C LEU A 155 -0.41 -19.64 8.36
N SER A 156 -1.02 -19.11 7.31
CA SER A 156 -0.37 -19.04 5.98
C SER A 156 0.80 -18.04 5.99
N GLY A 157 1.75 -18.18 5.05
CA GLY A 157 2.96 -17.33 5.02
C GLY A 157 2.66 -15.82 5.05
N GLY A 158 1.62 -15.37 4.34
CA GLY A 158 1.21 -13.96 4.36
C GLY A 158 0.79 -13.49 5.76
N PHE A 159 0.05 -14.32 6.51
CA PHE A 159 -0.33 -14.03 7.89
C PHE A 159 0.86 -14.12 8.84
N LYS A 160 1.83 -15.03 8.62
CA LYS A 160 3.07 -15.09 9.40
C LYS A 160 3.86 -13.78 9.29
N LEU A 161 3.96 -13.19 8.10
CA LEU A 161 4.62 -11.88 7.92
C LEU A 161 3.92 -10.77 8.71
N ARG A 162 2.58 -10.81 8.81
CA ARG A 162 1.82 -9.85 9.63
C ARG A 162 2.17 -9.97 11.11
N VAL A 163 2.40 -11.18 11.62
CA VAL A 163 2.85 -11.40 13.00
C VAL A 163 4.26 -10.84 13.22
N LEU A 164 5.17 -11.02 12.27
CA LEU A 164 6.51 -10.41 12.35
C LEU A 164 6.46 -8.88 12.31
N LEU A 165 5.57 -8.31 11.50
CA LEU A 165 5.33 -6.87 11.54
C LEU A 165 4.79 -6.46 12.92
N ALA A 166 3.81 -7.19 13.46
CA ALA A 166 3.29 -6.94 14.81
C ALA A 166 4.39 -7.00 15.87
N GLN A 167 5.29 -7.98 15.78
CA GLN A 167 6.45 -8.14 16.67
C GLN A 167 7.34 -6.88 16.67
N VAL A 168 7.66 -6.35 15.48
CA VAL A 168 8.45 -5.12 15.36
C VAL A 168 7.72 -3.92 15.96
N LEU A 169 6.43 -3.75 15.65
CA LEU A 169 5.65 -2.61 16.13
C LEU A 169 5.39 -2.68 17.65
N ALA A 170 5.13 -3.87 18.20
CA ALA A 170 4.84 -4.09 19.61
C ALA A 170 6.08 -3.92 20.52
N SER A 171 7.29 -4.05 19.95
CA SER A 171 8.56 -3.84 20.66
C SER A 171 8.75 -2.39 21.17
N ALA A 172 7.91 -1.46 20.72
CA ALA A 172 7.97 -0.03 21.01
C ALA A 172 9.38 0.56 20.71
N PRO A 173 9.83 0.49 19.44
CA PRO A 173 11.16 0.96 19.06
C PRO A 173 11.23 2.49 19.04
N ASP A 174 12.46 3.02 19.04
CA ASP A 174 12.72 4.46 18.93
C ASP A 174 12.74 4.93 17.46
N ALA A 175 12.97 4.00 16.52
CA ALA A 175 12.93 4.24 15.08
C ALA A 175 12.46 2.97 14.34
N LEU A 176 11.76 3.14 13.23
CA LEU A 176 11.26 2.04 12.41
C LEU A 176 11.94 2.00 11.05
N LEU A 177 12.42 0.81 10.64
CA LEU A 177 13.01 0.53 9.35
C LEU A 177 12.25 -0.65 8.72
N LEU A 178 11.37 -0.36 7.76
CA LEU A 178 10.40 -1.31 7.21
C LEU A 178 10.67 -1.54 5.72
N ASP A 179 10.99 -2.78 5.34
CA ASP A 179 11.16 -3.17 3.93
C ASP A 179 9.88 -3.85 3.41
N GLU A 180 9.14 -3.15 2.55
CA GLU A 180 7.87 -3.56 1.94
C GLU A 180 6.80 -4.07 2.92
N PRO A 181 6.40 -3.26 3.93
CA PRO A 181 5.49 -3.71 4.99
C PRO A 181 4.03 -3.87 4.52
N THR A 182 3.67 -3.33 3.35
CA THR A 182 2.33 -3.45 2.76
C THR A 182 2.09 -4.79 2.08
N ASN A 183 3.15 -5.56 1.82
CA ASN A 183 3.04 -6.87 1.18
C ASN A 183 2.16 -7.80 2.01
N HIS A 184 1.24 -8.50 1.34
CA HIS A 184 0.29 -9.44 1.94
C HIS A 184 -0.69 -8.82 2.97
N LEU A 185 -0.75 -7.49 3.08
CA LEU A 185 -1.80 -6.79 3.83
C LEU A 185 -3.02 -6.55 2.94
N ASP A 186 -4.20 -6.63 3.54
CA ASP A 186 -5.43 -6.19 2.88
C ASP A 186 -5.60 -4.67 3.04
N ILE A 187 -6.56 -4.13 2.31
CA ILE A 187 -6.89 -2.70 2.29
C ILE A 187 -7.13 -2.15 3.70
N LEU A 188 -7.75 -2.91 4.61
CA LEU A 188 -8.04 -2.45 5.97
C LEU A 188 -6.77 -2.42 6.82
N SER A 189 -5.97 -3.48 6.79
CA SER A 189 -4.69 -3.55 7.51
C SER A 189 -3.68 -2.51 7.00
N ILE A 190 -3.64 -2.22 5.69
CA ILE A 190 -2.81 -1.14 5.12
C ILE A 190 -3.24 0.20 5.73
N ARG A 191 -4.53 0.52 5.78
CA ARG A 191 -5.02 1.78 6.35
C ARG A 191 -4.68 1.90 7.84
N TRP A 192 -4.85 0.82 8.60
CA TRP A 192 -4.47 0.79 10.00
C TRP A 192 -2.97 1.07 10.17
N LEU A 193 -2.12 0.43 9.37
CA LEU A 193 -0.68 0.68 9.37
C LEU A 193 -0.34 2.12 8.99
N GLU A 194 -1.03 2.71 8.01
CA GLU A 194 -0.83 4.12 7.66
C GLU A 194 -1.08 5.05 8.85
N VAL A 195 -2.18 4.84 9.60
CA VAL A 195 -2.49 5.64 10.80
C VAL A 195 -1.43 5.42 11.87
N PHE A 196 -1.09 4.16 12.17
CA PHE A 196 -0.05 3.81 13.14
C PHE A 196 1.29 4.51 12.84
N LEU A 197 1.74 4.48 11.58
CA LEU A 197 3.02 5.07 11.18
C LEU A 197 2.99 6.60 11.14
N ARG A 198 1.83 7.22 10.91
CA ARG A 198 1.67 8.68 11.00
C ARG A 198 1.82 9.17 12.43
N ASP A 199 1.24 8.44 13.38
CA ASP A 199 1.24 8.78 14.81
C ASP A 199 2.52 8.33 15.54
N PHE A 200 3.39 7.56 14.87
CA PHE A 200 4.64 7.10 15.45
C PHE A 200 5.60 8.27 15.74
N PRO A 201 6.11 8.41 16.98
CA PRO A 201 6.89 9.57 17.40
C PRO A 201 8.35 9.56 16.91
N GLY A 202 8.89 8.39 16.59
CA GLY A 202 10.26 8.23 16.09
C GLY A 202 10.39 8.48 14.57
N PRO A 203 11.61 8.49 14.02
CA PRO A 203 11.79 8.44 12.58
C PRO A 203 11.31 7.10 12.02
N VAL A 204 10.62 7.14 10.87
CA VAL A 204 10.23 5.94 10.11
C VAL A 204 10.94 5.98 8.76
N VAL A 205 11.62 4.90 8.37
CA VAL A 205 12.07 4.69 6.99
C VAL A 205 11.31 3.49 6.44
N VAL A 206 10.62 3.69 5.33
CA VAL A 206 9.83 2.65 4.69
C VAL A 206 10.18 2.51 3.22
N ILE A 207 10.48 1.29 2.79
CA ILE A 207 10.51 0.90 1.38
C ILE A 207 9.12 0.38 1.04
N SER A 208 8.48 0.95 0.02
CA SER A 208 7.18 0.48 -0.45
C SER A 208 7.06 0.72 -1.95
N HIS A 209 6.41 -0.23 -2.63
CA HIS A 209 5.98 -0.08 -4.01
C HIS A 209 4.55 0.47 -4.15
N ASP A 210 3.87 0.80 -3.06
CA ASP A 210 2.52 1.38 -3.07
C ASP A 210 2.58 2.92 -3.06
N HIS A 211 2.20 3.53 -4.19
CA HIS A 211 2.13 4.98 -4.35
C HIS A 211 1.28 5.68 -3.30
N ARG A 212 0.10 5.12 -2.99
CA ARG A 212 -0.87 5.76 -2.09
C ARG A 212 -0.42 5.64 -0.65
N PHE A 213 0.14 4.50 -0.27
CA PHE A 213 0.75 4.32 1.03
C PHE A 213 1.90 5.33 1.24
N LEU A 214 2.80 5.47 0.27
CA LEU A 214 3.86 6.47 0.33
C LEU A 214 3.28 7.89 0.43
N ASP A 215 2.25 8.21 -0.37
CA ASP A 215 1.63 9.54 -0.34
C ASP A 215 0.94 9.88 0.99
N ASN A 216 0.39 8.86 1.65
CA ASN A 216 -0.35 9.00 2.90
C ASN A 216 0.55 9.03 4.15
N VAL A 217 1.70 8.35 4.12
CA VAL A 217 2.57 8.17 5.28
C VAL A 217 3.77 9.11 5.25
N THR A 218 4.40 9.29 4.08
CA THR A 218 5.73 9.91 4.01
C THR A 218 5.66 11.43 4.07
N THR A 219 6.57 12.05 4.82
CA THR A 219 6.84 13.49 4.79
C THR A 219 8.05 13.85 3.95
N HIS A 220 8.90 12.87 3.69
CA HIS A 220 10.11 13.01 2.91
C HIS A 220 10.33 11.76 2.04
N ILE A 221 11.04 11.93 0.93
CA ILE A 221 11.42 10.83 0.05
C ILE A 221 12.95 10.80 -0.07
N LEU A 222 13.53 9.65 0.28
CA LEU A 222 14.91 9.29 0.00
C LEU A 222 14.94 8.55 -1.34
N ASP A 223 15.38 9.23 -2.40
CA ASP A 223 15.46 8.68 -3.75
C ASP A 223 16.87 8.17 -4.05
N VAL A 224 17.01 6.85 -4.19
CA VAL A 224 18.24 6.18 -4.62
C VAL A 224 18.26 6.11 -6.15
N ASP A 225 18.90 7.11 -6.75
CA ASP A 225 19.07 7.22 -8.20
C ASP A 225 20.36 7.99 -8.52
N TYR A 226 20.79 7.94 -9.78
CA TYR A 226 21.98 8.66 -10.26
C TYR A 226 23.27 8.33 -9.47
N GLU A 227 23.39 7.09 -8.98
CA GLU A 227 24.49 6.64 -8.11
C GLU A 227 24.65 7.48 -6.83
N THR A 228 23.55 8.03 -6.31
CA THR A 228 23.53 8.78 -5.05
C THR A 228 22.18 8.61 -4.35
N VAL A 229 22.02 9.24 -3.19
CA VAL A 229 20.75 9.29 -2.45
C VAL A 229 20.37 10.75 -2.26
N LEU A 230 19.23 11.14 -2.81
CA LEU A 230 18.71 12.50 -2.73
C LEU A 230 17.50 12.55 -1.80
N LEU A 231 17.46 13.55 -0.93
CA LEU A 231 16.32 13.81 -0.05
C LEU A 231 15.41 14.86 -0.69
N TYR A 232 14.13 14.52 -0.84
CA TYR A 232 13.08 15.44 -1.26
C TYR A 232 12.09 15.64 -0.11
N HIS A 233 11.63 16.89 0.05
CA HIS A 233 10.59 17.24 1.01
C HIS A 233 9.20 17.08 0.40
N GLY A 234 8.26 16.59 1.20
CA GLY A 234 6.90 16.26 0.78
C GLY A 234 6.72 14.77 0.54
N ASN A 235 5.48 14.43 0.19
CA ASN A 235 5.08 13.06 -0.10
C ASN A 235 5.62 12.56 -1.45
N TYR A 236 5.30 11.32 -1.83
CA TYR A 236 5.80 10.71 -3.05
C TYR A 236 5.46 11.53 -4.30
N SER A 237 4.20 11.90 -4.50
CA SER A 237 3.72 12.68 -5.62
C SER A 237 4.43 14.04 -5.74
N ALA A 238 4.64 14.74 -4.63
CA ALA A 238 5.40 15.98 -4.61
C ALA A 238 6.87 15.77 -4.99
N SER A 239 7.50 14.68 -4.52
CA SER A 239 8.88 14.35 -4.85
C SER A 239 9.08 14.07 -6.34
N VAL A 240 8.12 13.41 -7.00
CA VAL A 240 8.16 13.14 -8.45
C VAL A 240 8.17 14.45 -9.24
N ILE A 241 7.32 15.40 -8.86
CA ILE A 241 7.27 16.73 -9.48
C ILE A 241 8.57 17.49 -9.25
N ALA A 242 9.08 17.50 -8.01
CA ALA A 242 10.33 18.15 -7.65
C ALA A 242 11.52 17.58 -8.45
N LYS A 243 11.61 16.25 -8.56
CA LYS A 243 12.62 15.54 -9.34
C LYS A 243 12.55 15.90 -10.83
N GLN A 244 11.35 15.99 -11.39
CA GLN A 244 11.16 16.39 -12.79
C GLN A 244 11.65 17.82 -13.03
N HIS A 245 11.28 18.78 -12.16
CA HIS A 245 11.76 20.16 -12.27
C HIS A 245 13.28 20.27 -12.12
N GLU A 246 13.87 19.53 -11.19
CA GLU A 246 15.31 19.51 -11.00
C GLU A 246 16.02 18.94 -12.24
N ARG A 247 15.49 17.85 -12.81
CA ARG A 247 16.00 17.27 -14.05
C ARG A 247 15.93 18.27 -15.21
N GLU A 248 14.78 18.89 -15.44
CA GLU A 248 14.62 19.88 -16.51
C GLU A 248 15.56 21.08 -16.35
N ARG A 249 15.78 21.54 -15.11
CA ARG A 249 16.73 22.60 -14.80
C ARG A 249 18.16 22.16 -15.12
N ARG A 250 18.57 20.97 -14.69
CA ARG A 250 19.90 20.43 -14.97
C ARG A 250 20.14 20.24 -16.47
N GLU A 251 19.16 19.72 -17.21
CA GLU A 251 19.23 19.56 -18.67
C GLU A 251 19.36 20.91 -19.38
N LYS A 252 18.60 21.93 -18.96
CA LYS A 252 18.73 23.31 -19.49
C LYS A 252 20.09 23.93 -19.19
N ASP A 253 20.61 23.74 -17.97
CA ASP A 253 21.92 24.24 -17.57
C ASP A 253 23.05 23.57 -18.39
N ILE A 254 22.97 22.25 -18.60
CA ILE A 254 23.91 21.52 -19.45
C ILE A 254 23.85 22.04 -20.88
N SER A 255 22.64 22.12 -21.48
CA SER A 255 22.48 22.60 -22.85
C SER A 255 23.02 24.03 -23.02
N THR A 256 22.84 24.89 -22.01
CA THR A 256 23.39 26.25 -22.02
C THR A 256 24.91 26.23 -22.00
N ARG A 257 25.54 25.44 -21.11
CA ARG A 257 26.99 25.31 -21.04
C ARG A 257 27.58 24.72 -22.31
N GLU A 258 26.93 23.71 -22.91
CA GLU A 258 27.34 23.12 -24.19
C GLU A 258 27.32 24.16 -25.33
N ARG A 259 26.27 24.98 -25.41
CA ARG A 259 26.19 26.08 -26.38
C ARG A 259 27.30 27.10 -26.19
N GLU A 260 27.62 27.46 -24.95
CA GLU A 260 28.71 28.38 -24.64
C GLU A 260 30.09 27.80 -24.98
N ILE A 261 30.32 26.51 -24.69
CA ILE A 261 31.53 25.80 -25.08
C ILE A 261 31.65 25.78 -26.61
N ALA A 262 30.59 25.41 -27.33
CA ALA A 262 30.57 25.40 -28.79
C ALA A 262 30.84 26.80 -29.38
N HIS A 263 30.31 27.86 -28.76
CA HIS A 263 30.57 29.24 -29.17
C HIS A 263 32.04 29.64 -28.95
N HIS A 264 32.61 29.33 -27.78
CA HIS A 264 34.02 29.57 -27.50
C HIS A 264 34.95 28.74 -28.39
N GLN A 265 34.58 27.49 -28.70
CA GLN A 265 35.33 26.61 -29.59
C GLN A 265 35.39 27.19 -31.00
N LYS A 266 34.26 27.64 -31.56
CA LYS A 266 34.22 28.34 -32.86
C LYS A 266 35.13 29.57 -32.92
N PHE A 267 35.24 30.32 -31.82
CA PHE A 267 36.16 31.45 -31.73
C PHE A 267 37.62 30.99 -31.72
N VAL A 268 37.94 29.96 -30.94
CA VAL A 268 39.28 29.36 -30.89
C VAL A 268 39.67 28.88 -32.29
N ASP A 269 38.83 28.07 -32.94
CA ASP A 269 39.11 27.49 -34.27
C ASP A 269 39.35 28.58 -35.33
N ARG A 270 38.56 29.66 -35.29
CA ARG A 270 38.67 30.78 -36.24
C ARG A 270 39.93 31.63 -36.05
N PHE A 271 40.45 31.74 -34.83
CA PHE A 271 41.53 32.68 -34.49
C PHE A 271 42.83 31.99 -34.03
N LYS A 272 42.89 30.64 -34.01
CA LYS A 272 44.07 29.84 -33.61
C LYS A 272 45.34 30.16 -34.41
N ALA A 273 45.18 30.53 -35.69
CA ALA A 273 46.30 30.81 -36.60
C ALA A 273 46.72 32.30 -36.66
N LYS A 274 46.03 33.22 -35.97
CA LYS A 274 46.37 34.66 -35.98
C LYS A 274 47.16 35.08 -34.74
N ALA A 275 48.41 35.47 -34.94
CA ALA A 275 49.33 35.90 -33.86
C ALA A 275 48.76 37.04 -32.99
N SER A 276 48.03 38.00 -33.56
CA SER A 276 47.43 39.13 -32.82
C SER A 276 46.30 38.74 -31.87
N LYS A 277 45.68 37.56 -32.02
CA LYS A 277 44.58 37.08 -31.16
C LYS A 277 44.92 35.84 -30.34
N ALA A 278 46.18 35.39 -30.36
CA ALA A 278 46.64 34.18 -29.68
C ALA A 278 46.34 34.18 -28.16
N ARG A 279 46.55 35.32 -27.48
CA ARG A 279 46.29 35.46 -26.04
C ARG A 279 44.80 35.33 -25.67
N GLN A 280 43.91 35.87 -26.52
CA GLN A 280 42.45 35.73 -26.33
C GLN A 280 41.98 34.30 -26.62
N ALA A 281 42.53 33.65 -27.66
CA ALA A 281 42.23 32.26 -27.96
C ALA A 281 42.66 31.32 -26.81
N GLN A 282 43.88 31.48 -26.26
CA GLN A 282 44.34 30.72 -25.09
C GLN A 282 43.46 30.94 -23.84
N SER A 283 43.01 32.17 -23.59
CA SER A 283 42.07 32.44 -22.50
C SER A 283 40.73 31.72 -22.68
N LYS A 284 40.21 31.66 -23.92
CA LYS A 284 38.98 30.92 -24.24
C LYS A 284 39.16 29.40 -24.16
N VAL A 285 40.33 28.86 -24.50
CA VAL A 285 40.66 27.44 -24.27
C VAL A 285 40.57 27.10 -22.78
N ARG A 286 41.18 27.91 -21.90
CA ARG A 286 41.08 27.70 -20.44
C ARG A 286 39.64 27.82 -19.93
N MET A 287 38.84 28.73 -20.49
CA MET A 287 37.40 28.81 -20.16
C MET A 287 36.64 27.58 -20.61
N ILE A 288 36.95 27.02 -21.79
CA ILE A 288 36.37 25.77 -22.29
C ILE A 288 36.74 24.62 -21.36
N GLU A 289 38.01 24.46 -21.00
CA GLU A 289 38.47 23.41 -20.08
C GLU A 289 37.76 23.50 -18.72
N LYS A 290 37.69 24.71 -18.13
CA LYS A 290 36.98 24.91 -16.86
C LYS A 290 35.48 24.63 -16.96
N LYS A 291 34.83 25.06 -18.06
CA LYS A 291 33.39 24.82 -18.28
C LYS A 291 33.10 23.35 -18.59
N ALA A 292 33.94 22.69 -19.37
CA ALA A 292 33.84 21.27 -19.67
C ALA A 292 34.05 20.41 -18.42
N ALA A 293 35.02 20.76 -17.56
CA ALA A 293 35.21 20.09 -16.27
C ALA A 293 34.03 20.32 -15.30
N ALA A 294 33.32 21.45 -15.41
CA ALA A 294 32.13 21.75 -14.61
C ALA A 294 30.84 21.15 -15.19
N ILE A 295 30.83 20.71 -16.45
CA ILE A 295 29.83 19.77 -16.95
C ILE A 295 30.21 18.41 -16.35
N GLY A 296 29.84 18.21 -15.09
CA GLY A 296 29.80 16.85 -14.55
C GLY A 296 28.87 16.04 -15.44
N ALA A 297 29.33 14.88 -15.92
CA ALA A 297 28.45 13.95 -16.61
C ALA A 297 27.29 13.65 -15.67
N LEU A 298 26.06 13.94 -16.10
CA LEU A 298 24.89 13.52 -15.36
C LEU A 298 24.95 11.99 -15.38
N ALA A 299 25.17 11.36 -14.22
CA ALA A 299 25.06 9.92 -14.12
C ALA A 299 23.72 9.53 -14.76
N PRO A 300 23.66 8.48 -15.58
CA PRO A 300 22.39 8.06 -16.12
C PRO A 300 21.47 7.66 -14.97
N SER A 301 20.16 7.90 -15.13
CA SER A 301 19.21 7.35 -14.16
C SER A 301 19.33 5.83 -14.18
N SER A 302 19.34 5.25 -12.99
CA SER A 302 19.30 3.81 -12.77
C SER A 302 17.93 3.22 -13.14
N ARG A 303 16.90 4.07 -13.17
CA ARG A 303 15.51 3.69 -13.43
C ARG A 303 15.31 3.31 -14.89
N ARG A 304 14.68 2.17 -15.12
CA ARG A 304 14.33 1.65 -16.44
C ARG A 304 12.85 1.32 -16.45
N TYR A 305 12.17 1.74 -17.50
CA TYR A 305 10.74 1.50 -17.66
C TYR A 305 10.52 0.43 -18.74
N PRO A 306 9.86 -0.69 -18.42
CA PRO A 306 9.42 -1.62 -19.45
C PRO A 306 8.37 -0.96 -20.35
N THR A 307 8.12 -1.54 -21.52
CA THR A 307 7.13 -1.07 -22.48
C THR A 307 6.07 -2.14 -22.68
N PHE A 308 4.97 -2.01 -21.96
CA PHE A 308 3.79 -2.85 -22.15
C PHE A 308 2.99 -2.37 -23.35
N ARG A 309 2.79 -3.26 -24.32
CA ARG A 309 1.94 -3.02 -25.51
C ARG A 309 0.94 -4.14 -25.64
N PHE A 310 -0.30 -3.86 -25.26
CA PHE A 310 -1.41 -4.79 -25.42
C PHE A 310 -2.21 -4.38 -26.65
N GLU A 311 -2.29 -5.29 -27.60
CA GLU A 311 -3.07 -5.15 -28.83
C GLU A 311 -4.12 -6.26 -28.82
N GLN A 312 -5.27 -6.04 -29.46
CA GLN A 312 -6.26 -7.08 -29.65
C GLN A 312 -6.35 -7.45 -31.12
N ARG A 313 -6.46 -8.74 -31.42
CA ARG A 313 -6.57 -9.21 -32.82
C ARG A 313 -7.90 -8.82 -33.46
N ARG A 314 -8.99 -8.87 -32.68
CA ARG A 314 -10.36 -8.56 -33.10
C ARG A 314 -11.21 -8.13 -31.90
N ASN A 315 -12.30 -7.42 -32.16
CA ASN A 315 -13.25 -7.01 -31.13
C ASN A 315 -14.10 -8.21 -30.66
N SER A 316 -14.48 -8.24 -29.39
CA SER A 316 -15.49 -9.17 -28.87
C SER A 316 -16.92 -8.71 -29.23
N GLY A 317 -17.91 -9.57 -28.97
CA GLY A 317 -19.33 -9.19 -28.93
C GLY A 317 -19.64 -8.12 -27.87
N LYS A 318 -20.90 -7.64 -27.80
CA LYS A 318 -21.30 -6.62 -26.81
C LYS A 318 -21.24 -7.17 -25.38
N GLU A 319 -21.89 -8.32 -25.16
CA GLU A 319 -21.82 -9.05 -23.89
C GLU A 319 -20.56 -9.91 -23.92
N VAL A 320 -19.66 -9.73 -22.96
CA VAL A 320 -18.32 -10.34 -22.94
C VAL A 320 -18.27 -11.52 -21.98
N LEU A 321 -18.80 -11.36 -20.77
CA LEU A 321 -18.80 -12.39 -19.75
C LEU A 321 -20.10 -12.30 -18.96
N LYS A 322 -20.73 -13.45 -18.74
CA LYS A 322 -21.91 -13.59 -17.90
C LYS A 322 -21.66 -14.64 -16.84
N ILE A 323 -21.85 -14.26 -15.59
CA ILE A 323 -21.72 -15.09 -14.39
C ILE A 323 -23.09 -15.10 -13.74
N LYS A 324 -23.64 -16.30 -13.49
CA LYS A 324 -24.92 -16.44 -12.79
C LYS A 324 -24.82 -17.38 -11.61
N GLY A 325 -25.21 -16.91 -10.43
CA GLY A 325 -25.35 -17.69 -9.21
C GLY A 325 -24.12 -18.51 -8.80
N ILE A 326 -22.90 -18.06 -9.13
CA ILE A 326 -21.69 -18.86 -8.89
C ILE A 326 -21.44 -19.03 -7.39
N THR A 327 -21.37 -20.29 -6.98
CA THR A 327 -21.16 -20.69 -5.58
C THR A 327 -19.96 -21.61 -5.48
N LYS A 328 -19.14 -21.43 -4.45
CA LYS A 328 -17.99 -22.31 -4.17
C LYS A 328 -17.72 -22.42 -2.68
N ALA A 329 -17.45 -23.63 -2.22
CA ALA A 329 -16.97 -23.93 -0.87
C ALA A 329 -15.70 -24.80 -0.92
N PHE A 330 -14.81 -24.57 0.05
CA PHE A 330 -13.68 -25.45 0.33
C PHE A 330 -13.89 -26.06 1.71
N ALA A 331 -14.17 -27.37 1.75
CA ALA A 331 -14.65 -28.06 2.94
C ALA A 331 -15.88 -27.35 3.53
N GLU A 332 -15.83 -26.90 4.79
CA GLU A 332 -16.93 -26.19 5.45
C GLU A 332 -16.93 -24.68 5.14
N ASN A 333 -15.85 -24.14 4.56
CA ASN A 333 -15.73 -22.72 4.31
C ASN A 333 -16.30 -22.34 2.94
N LYS A 334 -17.50 -21.77 2.93
CA LYS A 334 -18.11 -21.21 1.73
C LYS A 334 -17.41 -19.90 1.39
N VAL A 335 -16.79 -19.83 0.20
CA VAL A 335 -16.01 -18.67 -0.25
C VAL A 335 -16.78 -17.78 -1.23
N LEU A 336 -17.64 -18.37 -2.08
CA LEU A 336 -18.49 -17.63 -3.01
C LEU A 336 -19.97 -17.92 -2.72
N HIS A 337 -20.78 -16.86 -2.63
CA HIS A 337 -22.15 -16.90 -2.11
C HIS A 337 -23.22 -16.63 -3.17
N GLY A 338 -23.06 -17.13 -4.39
CA GLY A 338 -24.02 -16.91 -5.47
C GLY A 338 -23.73 -15.61 -6.22
N VAL A 339 -22.58 -15.55 -6.88
CA VAL A 339 -22.12 -14.36 -7.60
C VAL A 339 -22.85 -14.23 -8.93
N ASP A 340 -23.52 -13.09 -9.14
CA ASP A 340 -24.10 -12.65 -10.41
C ASP A 340 -23.31 -11.44 -10.93
N LEU A 341 -22.81 -11.52 -12.17
CA LEU A 341 -22.04 -10.45 -12.78
C LEU A 341 -22.15 -10.51 -14.30
N THR A 342 -22.41 -9.37 -14.93
CA THR A 342 -22.37 -9.22 -16.39
C THR A 342 -21.35 -8.16 -16.78
N VAL A 343 -20.46 -8.49 -17.71
CA VAL A 343 -19.40 -7.61 -18.21
C VAL A 343 -19.66 -7.31 -19.68
N GLU A 344 -19.68 -6.03 -20.03
CA GLU A 344 -19.82 -5.56 -21.40
C GLU A 344 -18.46 -5.21 -22.04
N ARG A 345 -18.42 -5.14 -23.36
CA ARG A 345 -17.21 -4.80 -24.10
C ARG A 345 -16.74 -3.39 -23.79
N GLY A 346 -15.49 -3.28 -23.39
CA GLY A 346 -14.84 -2.01 -23.04
C GLY A 346 -14.95 -1.66 -21.57
N ASP A 347 -15.66 -2.48 -20.77
CA ASP A 347 -15.67 -2.35 -19.31
C ASP A 347 -14.24 -2.44 -18.77
N ARG A 348 -13.95 -1.57 -17.79
CA ARG A 348 -12.75 -1.62 -16.95
C ARG A 348 -13.18 -1.87 -15.53
N LEU A 349 -13.38 -3.14 -15.23
CA LEU A 349 -13.96 -3.65 -14.00
C LEU A 349 -12.88 -3.94 -12.96
N ALA A 350 -12.97 -3.34 -11.78
CA ALA A 350 -12.19 -3.74 -10.61
C ALA A 350 -13.03 -4.61 -9.67
N ILE A 351 -12.55 -5.80 -9.36
CA ILE A 351 -13.15 -6.69 -8.36
C ILE A 351 -12.40 -6.51 -7.04
N MET A 352 -13.11 -6.09 -6.00
CA MET A 352 -12.57 -5.80 -4.67
C MET A 352 -13.27 -6.63 -3.58
N GLY A 353 -12.63 -6.69 -2.42
CA GLY A 353 -13.15 -7.40 -1.26
C GLY A 353 -12.02 -7.87 -0.35
N PRO A 354 -12.35 -8.34 0.87
CA PRO A 354 -11.35 -8.80 1.83
C PRO A 354 -10.55 -10.02 1.32
N ASN A 355 -9.42 -10.30 1.96
CA ASN A 355 -8.66 -11.52 1.66
C ASN A 355 -9.50 -12.75 2.02
N GLY A 356 -9.43 -13.79 1.17
CA GLY A 356 -10.16 -15.04 1.40
C GLY A 356 -11.62 -15.04 0.93
N ILE A 357 -12.18 -13.92 0.45
CA ILE A 357 -13.57 -13.85 -0.08
C ILE A 357 -13.75 -14.54 -1.45
N GLY A 358 -12.70 -15.20 -1.98
CA GLY A 358 -12.80 -15.95 -3.23
C GLY A 358 -12.60 -15.16 -4.53
N LYS A 359 -11.97 -13.96 -4.51
CA LYS A 359 -11.69 -13.17 -5.74
C LYS A 359 -10.91 -13.97 -6.79
N SER A 360 -9.76 -14.53 -6.41
CA SER A 360 -8.94 -15.39 -7.27
C SER A 360 -9.67 -16.70 -7.63
N THR A 361 -10.50 -17.22 -6.72
CA THR A 361 -11.35 -18.39 -6.97
C THR A 361 -12.37 -18.11 -8.07
N LEU A 362 -13.00 -16.94 -8.07
CA LEU A 362 -13.93 -16.50 -9.11
C LEU A 362 -13.23 -16.40 -10.47
N LEU A 363 -12.04 -15.80 -10.53
CA LEU A 363 -11.28 -15.72 -11.79
C LEU A 363 -10.87 -17.12 -12.31
N LYS A 364 -10.45 -18.04 -11.43
CA LYS A 364 -10.15 -19.43 -11.81
C LYS A 364 -11.38 -20.15 -12.35
N ILE A 365 -12.55 -19.94 -11.75
CA ILE A 365 -13.82 -20.48 -12.25
C ILE A 365 -14.15 -19.91 -13.63
N VAL A 366 -14.00 -18.59 -13.79
CA VAL A 366 -14.26 -17.90 -15.07
C VAL A 366 -13.34 -18.40 -16.19
N MET A 367 -12.08 -18.72 -15.86
CA MET A 367 -11.12 -19.30 -16.80
C MET A 367 -11.29 -20.80 -17.02
N GLY A 368 -12.22 -21.46 -16.32
CA GLY A 368 -12.43 -22.91 -16.39
C GLY A 368 -11.32 -23.74 -15.75
N GLU A 369 -10.46 -23.12 -14.94
CA GLU A 369 -9.39 -23.80 -14.18
C GLU A 369 -9.94 -24.46 -12.89
N LEU A 370 -11.15 -24.09 -12.47
CA LEU A 370 -11.84 -24.65 -11.30
C LEU A 370 -13.34 -24.77 -11.58
N GLU A 371 -13.95 -25.89 -11.20
CA GLU A 371 -15.40 -26.07 -11.33
C GLU A 371 -16.17 -25.38 -10.18
N PRO A 372 -17.26 -24.65 -10.46
CA PRO A 372 -18.15 -24.13 -9.43
C PRO A 372 -19.01 -25.25 -8.83
N ASP A 373 -19.47 -25.07 -7.59
CA ASP A 373 -20.40 -26.03 -6.97
C ASP A 373 -21.84 -25.81 -7.43
N ALA A 374 -22.18 -24.58 -7.80
CA ALA A 374 -23.44 -24.19 -8.43
C ALA A 374 -23.26 -22.92 -9.27
N GLY A 375 -24.20 -22.68 -10.20
CA GLY A 375 -24.17 -21.54 -11.12
C GLY A 375 -23.51 -21.87 -12.46
N GLU A 376 -23.46 -20.88 -13.35
CA GLU A 376 -22.91 -21.00 -14.70
C GLU A 376 -22.06 -19.79 -15.06
N VAL A 377 -21.01 -20.02 -15.87
CA VAL A 377 -20.22 -18.98 -16.51
C VAL A 377 -20.31 -19.16 -18.02
N GLU A 378 -20.64 -18.08 -18.72
CA GLU A 378 -20.74 -18.04 -20.18
C GLU A 378 -19.88 -16.91 -20.75
N TRP A 379 -18.97 -17.26 -21.65
CA TRP A 379 -18.20 -16.30 -22.43
C TRP A 379 -19.01 -15.86 -23.66
N GLY A 380 -18.99 -14.56 -23.94
CA GLY A 380 -19.65 -13.97 -25.08
C GLY A 380 -18.99 -14.30 -26.42
N TYR A 381 -19.68 -13.95 -27.51
CA TYR A 381 -19.22 -14.21 -28.87
C TYR A 381 -17.84 -13.58 -29.18
N GLU A 382 -16.97 -14.37 -29.84
CA GLU A 382 -15.59 -13.99 -30.19
C GLU A 382 -14.75 -13.45 -29.01
N THR A 383 -15.02 -13.93 -27.80
CA THR A 383 -14.21 -13.59 -26.63
C THR A 383 -12.93 -14.42 -26.57
N HIS A 384 -11.80 -13.74 -26.44
CA HIS A 384 -10.46 -14.30 -26.32
C HIS A 384 -9.81 -13.76 -25.04
N PRO A 385 -10.00 -14.46 -23.90
CA PRO A 385 -9.47 -14.02 -22.63
C PRO A 385 -7.97 -14.31 -22.53
N GLY A 386 -7.21 -13.33 -22.06
CA GLY A 386 -5.85 -13.49 -21.56
C GLY A 386 -5.84 -13.37 -20.04
N TYR A 387 -5.16 -14.28 -19.36
CA TYR A 387 -5.19 -14.37 -17.90
C TYR A 387 -3.79 -14.22 -17.28
N PHE A 388 -3.66 -13.27 -16.36
CA PHE A 388 -2.55 -13.13 -15.44
C PHE A 388 -3.00 -13.65 -14.07
N ALA A 389 -2.53 -14.84 -13.69
CA ALA A 389 -2.86 -15.46 -12.41
C ALA A 389 -1.98 -14.93 -11.27
N GLN A 390 -2.50 -14.94 -10.04
CA GLN A 390 -1.74 -14.55 -8.85
C GLN A 390 -0.48 -15.42 -8.65
N ASP A 391 -0.58 -16.73 -8.85
CA ASP A 391 0.59 -17.63 -8.95
C ASP A 391 0.92 -17.90 -10.42
N HIS A 392 1.55 -16.90 -11.05
CA HIS A 392 1.90 -16.98 -12.46
C HIS A 392 3.04 -17.97 -12.75
N ARG A 393 3.74 -18.47 -11.72
CA ARG A 393 4.82 -19.46 -11.90
C ARG A 393 4.30 -20.83 -12.29
N GLU A 394 3.06 -21.17 -11.95
CA GLU A 394 2.41 -22.42 -12.39
C GLU A 394 2.34 -22.55 -13.92
N LYS A 395 2.40 -21.44 -14.66
CA LYS A 395 2.42 -21.45 -16.13
C LYS A 395 3.77 -21.95 -16.70
N PHE A 396 4.83 -21.97 -15.91
CA PHE A 396 6.15 -22.47 -16.30
C PHE A 396 6.25 -23.99 -16.10
N LYS A 397 5.62 -24.76 -16.99
CA LYS A 397 5.60 -26.24 -16.94
C LYS A 397 6.99 -26.89 -16.97
N SER A 398 7.95 -26.23 -17.62
CA SER A 398 9.32 -26.71 -17.79
C SER A 398 10.31 -25.77 -17.09
N PRO A 399 10.57 -25.92 -15.78
CA PRO A 399 11.38 -24.97 -15.02
C PRO A 399 12.83 -24.84 -15.50
N THR A 400 13.32 -25.84 -16.26
CA THR A 400 14.67 -25.88 -16.84
C THR A 400 14.77 -25.15 -18.19
N GLN A 401 13.65 -24.86 -18.84
CA GLN A 401 13.62 -24.11 -20.09
C GLN A 401 14.14 -22.68 -19.87
N THR A 402 14.75 -22.09 -20.90
CA THR A 402 15.19 -20.68 -20.82
C THR A 402 14.02 -19.73 -21.10
N ALA A 403 14.12 -18.50 -20.60
CA ALA A 403 13.11 -17.47 -20.87
C ALA A 403 12.97 -17.17 -22.38
N GLU A 404 14.08 -17.17 -23.12
CA GLU A 404 14.10 -16.98 -24.58
C GLU A 404 13.38 -18.11 -25.31
N ASP A 405 13.70 -19.36 -24.99
CA ASP A 405 13.06 -20.53 -25.60
C ASP A 405 11.55 -20.58 -25.28
N TRP A 406 11.17 -20.19 -24.07
CA TRP A 406 9.76 -20.18 -23.69
C TRP A 406 8.94 -19.16 -24.49
N VAL A 407 9.49 -17.97 -24.76
CA VAL A 407 8.83 -16.96 -25.61
C VAL A 407 8.87 -17.39 -27.08
N TRP A 408 9.95 -18.05 -27.51
CA TRP A 408 10.08 -18.62 -28.84
C TRP A 408 8.95 -19.60 -29.17
N ASP A 409 8.65 -20.52 -28.24
CA ASP A 409 7.59 -21.51 -28.40
C ASP A 409 6.19 -20.89 -28.59
N LEU A 410 5.97 -19.65 -28.12
CA LEU A 410 4.71 -18.93 -28.28
C LEU A 410 4.54 -18.30 -29.67
N CYS A 411 5.63 -18.17 -30.43
CA CYS A 411 5.61 -17.52 -31.75
C CYS A 411 6.48 -18.28 -32.76
N PRO A 412 6.10 -19.55 -33.09
CA PRO A 412 6.90 -20.43 -33.95
C PRO A 412 7.12 -19.88 -35.37
N ASP A 413 6.26 -18.95 -35.81
CA ASP A 413 6.35 -18.30 -37.12
C ASP A 413 7.29 -17.06 -37.15
N LYS A 414 7.99 -16.76 -36.05
CA LYS A 414 8.85 -15.58 -35.90
C LYS A 414 10.32 -15.94 -35.79
N ASP A 415 11.19 -14.96 -36.03
CA ASP A 415 12.64 -15.10 -35.96
C ASP A 415 13.19 -14.65 -34.59
N LEU A 416 14.42 -15.08 -34.24
CA LEU A 416 14.97 -14.86 -32.89
C LEU A 416 15.18 -13.37 -32.59
N GLY A 417 15.37 -12.58 -33.65
CA GLY A 417 15.39 -11.12 -33.58
C GLY A 417 14.07 -10.55 -33.04
N PHE A 418 12.92 -11.03 -33.54
CA PHE A 418 11.61 -10.62 -33.03
C PHE A 418 11.43 -10.97 -31.54
N VAL A 419 11.78 -12.19 -31.13
CA VAL A 419 11.65 -12.64 -29.73
C VAL A 419 12.50 -11.79 -28.80
N ARG A 420 13.78 -11.58 -29.13
CA ARG A 420 14.68 -10.70 -28.37
C ARG A 420 14.19 -9.26 -28.35
N GLY A 421 13.59 -8.78 -29.44
CA GLY A 421 12.95 -7.46 -29.50
C GLY A 421 11.82 -7.33 -28.49
N ARG A 422 10.94 -8.34 -28.39
CA ARG A 422 9.81 -8.36 -27.43
C ARG A 422 10.28 -8.47 -25.99
N MET A 423 11.24 -9.35 -25.71
CA MET A 423 11.85 -9.49 -24.38
C MET A 423 12.60 -8.20 -23.97
N GLY A 424 13.26 -7.52 -24.92
CA GLY A 424 13.94 -6.25 -24.70
C GLY A 424 13.00 -5.12 -24.27
N LEU A 425 11.76 -5.09 -24.78
CA LEU A 425 10.73 -4.15 -24.29
C LEU A 425 10.40 -4.37 -22.82
N MET A 426 10.56 -5.60 -22.32
CA MET A 426 10.38 -5.96 -20.92
C MET A 426 11.69 -5.93 -20.11
N LEU A 427 12.74 -5.27 -20.63
CA LEU A 427 14.06 -5.11 -20.00
C LEU A 427 14.82 -6.43 -19.75
N PHE A 428 14.55 -7.48 -20.50
CA PHE A 428 15.46 -8.62 -20.59
C PHE A 428 16.61 -8.26 -21.53
N SER A 429 17.84 -8.27 -21.04
CA SER A 429 19.01 -7.85 -21.82
C SER A 429 20.17 -8.83 -21.73
N GLY A 430 20.99 -8.89 -22.79
CA GLY A 430 22.18 -9.75 -22.80
C GLY A 430 21.85 -11.21 -22.48
N ASP A 431 22.46 -11.74 -21.41
CA ASP A 431 22.27 -13.12 -20.98
C ASP A 431 21.01 -13.35 -20.12
N ASP A 432 20.22 -12.31 -19.81
CA ASP A 432 18.97 -12.47 -19.05
C ASP A 432 17.98 -13.42 -19.74
N GLY A 433 17.93 -13.41 -21.07
CA GLY A 433 17.06 -14.31 -21.84
C GLY A 433 17.46 -15.79 -21.72
N LYS A 434 18.72 -16.07 -21.38
CA LYS A 434 19.24 -17.44 -21.21
C LYS A 434 19.03 -17.98 -19.79
N LYS A 435 18.53 -17.15 -18.87
CA LYS A 435 18.16 -17.60 -17.52
C LYS A 435 17.08 -18.68 -17.62
N ARG A 436 17.20 -19.70 -16.78
CA ARG A 436 16.15 -20.72 -16.61
C ARG A 436 14.93 -20.09 -15.95
N LEU A 437 13.73 -20.55 -16.31
CA LEU A 437 12.48 -20.05 -15.73
C LEU A 437 12.46 -20.15 -14.19
N SER A 438 13.07 -21.19 -13.61
CA SER A 438 13.19 -21.36 -12.16
C SER A 438 14.09 -20.33 -11.47
N ALA A 439 15.01 -19.69 -12.21
CA ALA A 439 15.97 -18.72 -11.69
C ALA A 439 15.46 -17.27 -11.81
N LEU A 440 14.31 -17.05 -12.44
CA LEU A 440 13.73 -15.71 -12.59
C LEU A 440 13.19 -15.20 -11.25
N SER A 441 13.49 -13.94 -10.94
CA SER A 441 12.81 -13.23 -9.85
C SER A 441 11.30 -13.13 -10.12
N GLY A 442 10.50 -12.85 -9.08
CA GLY A 442 9.05 -12.69 -9.21
C GLY A 442 8.66 -11.65 -10.27
N GLY A 443 9.33 -10.49 -10.28
CA GLY A 443 9.11 -9.42 -11.25
C GLY A 443 9.62 -9.71 -12.66
N GLU A 444 10.72 -10.46 -12.84
CA GLU A 444 11.12 -10.96 -14.17
C GLU A 444 10.08 -11.95 -14.71
N ALA A 445 9.65 -12.91 -13.88
CA ALA A 445 8.61 -13.87 -14.23
C ALA A 445 7.30 -13.16 -14.64
N ALA A 446 6.85 -12.16 -13.87
CA ALA A 446 5.65 -11.38 -14.18
C ALA A 446 5.76 -10.69 -15.55
N ARG A 447 6.89 -10.00 -15.81
CA ARG A 447 7.16 -9.36 -17.10
C ARG A 447 7.20 -10.34 -18.28
N LEU A 448 7.69 -11.56 -18.06
CA LEU A 448 7.67 -12.61 -19.09
C LEU A 448 6.24 -13.05 -19.41
N ILE A 449 5.37 -13.18 -18.40
CA ILE A 449 3.95 -13.50 -18.61
C ILE A 449 3.22 -12.36 -19.32
N PHE A 450 3.51 -11.10 -19.00
CA PHE A 450 2.97 -9.98 -19.78
C PHE A 450 3.47 -9.96 -21.23
N THR A 451 4.69 -10.44 -21.49
CA THR A 451 5.19 -10.64 -22.86
C THR A 451 4.33 -11.66 -23.60
N LYS A 452 4.00 -12.79 -22.95
CA LYS A 452 3.07 -13.77 -23.49
C LYS A 452 1.70 -13.17 -23.81
N LEU A 453 1.10 -12.46 -22.86
CA LEU A 453 -0.21 -11.82 -23.08
C LEU A 453 -0.19 -10.81 -24.23
N ALA A 454 0.90 -10.05 -24.36
CA ALA A 454 1.08 -9.13 -25.48
C ALA A 454 1.21 -9.85 -26.84
N LEU A 455 1.75 -11.07 -26.87
CA LEU A 455 1.86 -11.89 -28.08
C LEU A 455 0.56 -12.59 -28.45
N GLU A 456 -0.23 -13.02 -27.45
CA GLU A 456 -1.53 -13.67 -27.67
C GLU A 456 -2.60 -12.73 -28.22
N GLN A 457 -2.42 -11.42 -28.03
CA GLN A 457 -3.32 -10.36 -28.50
C GLN A 457 -4.81 -10.58 -28.11
N PRO A 458 -5.12 -10.84 -26.82
CA PRO A 458 -6.47 -11.08 -26.35
C PRO A 458 -7.34 -9.82 -26.47
N ASN A 459 -8.66 -9.98 -26.43
CA ASN A 459 -9.63 -8.87 -26.39
C ASN A 459 -10.28 -8.67 -25.01
N VAL A 460 -9.98 -9.56 -24.06
CA VAL A 460 -10.31 -9.43 -22.64
C VAL A 460 -9.09 -9.78 -21.82
N LEU A 461 -8.72 -8.95 -20.85
CA LEU A 461 -7.63 -9.22 -19.91
C LEU A 461 -8.20 -9.43 -18.50
N LEU A 462 -7.87 -10.56 -17.90
CA LEU A 462 -8.18 -10.93 -16.52
C LEU A 462 -6.87 -10.86 -15.75
N LEU A 463 -6.77 -9.93 -14.80
CA LEU A 463 -5.55 -9.68 -14.06
C LEU A 463 -5.78 -9.89 -12.56
N ASP A 464 -5.15 -10.91 -11.98
CA ASP A 464 -5.24 -11.23 -10.56
C ASP A 464 -3.96 -10.77 -9.82
N GLU A 465 -4.09 -9.71 -9.03
CA GLU A 465 -3.00 -9.02 -8.34
C GLU A 465 -1.77 -8.73 -9.21
N PRO A 466 -1.94 -8.04 -10.37
CA PRO A 466 -0.88 -7.87 -11.37
C PRO A 466 0.28 -6.97 -10.90
N THR A 467 0.09 -6.20 -9.84
CA THR A 467 1.09 -5.28 -9.28
C THR A 467 2.04 -5.98 -8.31
N ASN A 468 1.69 -7.17 -7.82
CA ASN A 468 2.55 -7.92 -6.91
C ASN A 468 3.91 -8.21 -7.55
N HIS A 469 4.97 -7.98 -6.77
CA HIS A 469 6.36 -8.19 -7.17
C HIS A 469 6.87 -7.30 -8.33
N LEU A 470 6.08 -6.33 -8.78
CA LEU A 470 6.54 -5.30 -9.72
C LEU A 470 7.11 -4.11 -8.96
N ASP A 471 8.15 -3.49 -9.51
CA ASP A 471 8.61 -2.19 -9.03
C ASP A 471 7.70 -1.07 -9.53
N LEU A 472 7.88 0.10 -8.92
CA LEU A 472 7.10 1.30 -9.20
C LEU A 472 7.14 1.68 -10.69
N GLU A 473 8.31 1.61 -11.32
CA GLU A 473 8.48 1.87 -12.75
C GLU A 473 7.70 0.87 -13.62
N SER A 474 7.70 -0.41 -13.27
CA SER A 474 6.93 -1.44 -13.98
C SER A 474 5.43 -1.25 -13.77
N ILE A 475 4.97 -0.90 -12.57
CA ILE A 475 3.57 -0.61 -12.29
C ILE A 475 3.08 0.60 -13.11
N GLU A 476 3.84 1.69 -13.12
CA GLU A 476 3.53 2.88 -13.92
C GLU A 476 3.48 2.58 -15.42
N ALA A 477 4.46 1.81 -15.91
CA ALA A 477 4.49 1.36 -17.29
C ALA A 477 3.32 0.43 -17.64
N LEU A 478 2.93 -0.45 -16.73
CA LEU A 478 1.81 -1.37 -16.90
C LEU A 478 0.49 -0.60 -16.98
N VAL A 479 0.27 0.36 -16.08
CA VAL A 479 -0.89 1.27 -16.13
C VAL A 479 -0.93 2.00 -17.46
N LYS A 480 0.20 2.52 -17.95
CA LYS A 480 0.26 3.17 -19.27
C LYS A 480 -0.14 2.21 -20.41
N GLY A 481 0.34 0.97 -20.37
CA GLY A 481 -0.01 -0.06 -21.35
C GLY A 481 -1.48 -0.45 -21.32
N LEU A 482 -2.03 -0.71 -20.12
CA LEU A 482 -3.43 -1.10 -19.91
C LEU A 482 -4.40 0.03 -20.22
N ARG A 483 -4.04 1.30 -19.95
CA ARG A 483 -4.84 2.46 -20.37
C ARG A 483 -5.00 2.55 -21.87
N ALA A 484 -3.98 2.16 -22.63
CA ALA A 484 -3.99 2.15 -24.09
C ALA A 484 -4.66 0.90 -24.69
N PHE A 485 -4.91 -0.13 -23.88
CA PHE A 485 -5.56 -1.35 -24.34
C PHE A 485 -7.04 -1.06 -24.72
N PRO A 486 -7.46 -1.40 -25.96
CA PRO A 486 -8.82 -1.13 -26.43
C PRO A 486 -9.85 -2.20 -26.00
N GLY A 487 -9.40 -3.32 -25.45
CA GLY A 487 -10.27 -4.42 -25.03
C GLY A 487 -10.91 -4.21 -23.66
N THR A 488 -11.50 -5.28 -23.15
CA THR A 488 -12.16 -5.31 -21.84
C THR A 488 -11.15 -5.68 -20.76
N LEU A 489 -11.21 -5.03 -19.61
CA LEU A 489 -10.29 -5.25 -18.50
C LEU A 489 -11.07 -5.68 -17.25
N ILE A 490 -10.71 -6.82 -16.68
CA ILE A 490 -11.20 -7.30 -15.38
C ILE A 490 -9.97 -7.45 -14.50
N LEU A 491 -9.89 -6.67 -13.42
CA LEU A 491 -8.73 -6.64 -12.53
C LEU A 491 -9.14 -6.90 -11.08
N VAL A 492 -8.41 -7.78 -10.40
CA VAL A 492 -8.41 -7.93 -8.95
C VAL A 492 -7.12 -7.31 -8.46
N SER A 493 -7.20 -6.31 -7.59
CA SER A 493 -6.00 -5.74 -6.98
C SER A 493 -6.31 -5.08 -5.64
N HIS A 494 -5.38 -5.20 -4.71
CA HIS A 494 -5.36 -4.42 -3.48
C HIS A 494 -4.70 -3.04 -3.64
N ASP A 495 -4.01 -2.79 -4.76
CA ASP A 495 -3.37 -1.51 -5.06
C ASP A 495 -4.41 -0.48 -5.51
N ARG A 496 -4.76 0.41 -4.59
CA ARG A 496 -5.75 1.47 -4.79
C ARG A 496 -5.34 2.47 -5.86
N TRP A 497 -4.04 2.74 -5.97
CA TRP A 497 -3.53 3.66 -6.99
C TRP A 497 -3.71 3.01 -8.37
N PHE A 498 -3.30 1.76 -8.54
CA PHE A 498 -3.48 1.00 -9.78
C PHE A 498 -4.95 0.93 -10.21
N VAL A 499 -5.85 0.58 -9.28
CA VAL A 499 -7.30 0.54 -9.51
C VAL A 499 -7.83 1.91 -9.93
N SER A 500 -7.51 2.98 -9.19
CA SER A 500 -7.99 4.34 -9.49
C SER A 500 -7.57 4.85 -10.86
N ARG A 501 -6.45 4.35 -11.39
CA ARG A 501 -5.92 4.77 -12.70
C ARG A 501 -6.58 4.05 -13.87
N LEU A 502 -7.23 2.91 -13.65
CA LEU A 502 -7.72 2.02 -14.71
C LEU A 502 -9.23 1.79 -14.66
N ALA A 503 -9.81 1.59 -13.49
CA ALA A 503 -11.18 1.13 -13.33
C ALA A 503 -12.21 2.24 -13.56
N THR A 504 -13.29 1.88 -14.25
CA THR A 504 -14.48 2.72 -14.49
C THR A 504 -15.75 2.09 -13.91
N ARG A 505 -15.63 0.91 -13.32
CA ARG A 505 -16.68 0.17 -12.62
C ARG A 505 -16.02 -0.66 -11.52
N VAL A 506 -16.61 -0.67 -10.35
CA VAL A 506 -16.10 -1.35 -9.16
C VAL A 506 -17.13 -2.36 -8.69
N VAL A 507 -16.73 -3.61 -8.56
CA VAL A 507 -17.53 -4.69 -7.99
C VAL A 507 -16.90 -5.13 -6.68
N GLU A 508 -17.54 -4.80 -5.57
CA GLU A 508 -17.11 -5.27 -4.25
C GLU A 508 -17.88 -6.54 -3.87
N ILE A 509 -17.14 -7.62 -3.63
CA ILE A 509 -17.68 -8.88 -3.11
C ILE A 509 -17.62 -8.83 -1.58
N LYS A 510 -18.78 -8.91 -0.94
CA LYS A 510 -18.95 -9.06 0.51
C LYS A 510 -19.45 -10.49 0.82
N PRO A 511 -19.37 -10.94 2.08
CA PRO A 511 -19.83 -12.27 2.47
C PRO A 511 -21.31 -12.56 2.09
N ASP A 512 -22.16 -11.54 2.20
CA ASP A 512 -23.61 -11.69 2.01
C ASP A 512 -24.17 -10.84 0.87
N ASP A 513 -23.33 -10.05 0.17
CA ASP A 513 -23.78 -9.05 -0.80
C ASP A 513 -22.73 -8.77 -1.87
N ILE A 514 -23.15 -8.26 -3.03
CA ILE A 514 -22.28 -7.80 -4.11
C ILE A 514 -22.69 -6.40 -4.50
N ILE A 515 -21.77 -5.45 -4.32
CA ILE A 515 -21.99 -4.06 -4.70
C ILE A 515 -21.38 -3.85 -6.08
N ASP A 516 -22.22 -3.54 -7.05
CA ASP A 516 -21.83 -3.22 -8.41
C ASP A 516 -22.01 -1.72 -8.67
N TYR A 517 -20.90 -0.99 -8.69
CA TYR A 517 -20.87 0.46 -8.81
C TYR A 517 -20.26 0.89 -10.13
N VAL A 518 -21.01 1.64 -10.93
CA VAL A 518 -20.52 2.24 -12.18
C VAL A 518 -19.98 3.63 -11.88
N GLY A 519 -18.66 3.79 -12.02
CA GLY A 519 -17.94 5.01 -11.71
C GLY A 519 -16.47 4.72 -11.40
N THR A 520 -15.72 5.80 -11.22
CA THR A 520 -14.31 5.73 -10.81
C THR A 520 -14.17 5.22 -9.37
N TYR A 521 -12.97 4.75 -9.02
CA TYR A 521 -12.67 4.33 -7.66
C TYR A 521 -12.86 5.46 -6.62
N GLU A 522 -12.54 6.70 -6.97
CA GLU A 522 -12.69 7.84 -6.07
C GLU A 522 -14.17 8.14 -5.79
N GLU A 523 -15.00 8.12 -6.82
CA GLU A 523 -16.46 8.25 -6.69
C GLU A 523 -17.05 7.10 -5.89
N TYR A 524 -16.55 5.87 -6.09
CA TYR A 524 -16.96 4.71 -5.29
C TYR A 524 -16.64 4.89 -3.80
N VAL A 525 -15.43 5.32 -3.46
CA VAL A 525 -15.05 5.58 -2.07
C VAL A 525 -15.94 6.68 -1.45
N HIS A 526 -16.23 7.74 -2.19
CA HIS A 526 -17.14 8.79 -1.74
C HIS A 526 -18.58 8.28 -1.58
N PHE A 527 -19.08 7.48 -2.54
CA PHE A 527 -20.41 6.87 -2.50
C PHE A 527 -20.59 5.97 -1.27
N CYS A 528 -19.56 5.22 -0.91
CA CYS A 528 -19.56 4.38 0.27
C CYS A 528 -19.43 5.15 1.60
N GLY A 529 -19.10 6.46 1.54
CA GLY A 529 -18.80 7.30 2.69
C GLY A 529 -17.42 7.02 3.29
N ASP A 530 -16.85 7.98 4.04
CA ASP A 530 -15.59 7.81 4.78
C ASP A 530 -15.59 6.56 5.69
N ASP A 531 -16.80 6.12 6.07
CA ASP A 531 -17.14 4.99 6.94
C ASP A 531 -16.88 3.59 6.35
N HIS A 532 -16.78 3.41 5.04
CA HIS A 532 -16.78 2.05 4.47
C HIS A 532 -15.44 1.31 4.62
N LEU A 533 -14.34 2.05 4.80
CA LEU A 533 -13.00 1.49 5.03
C LEU A 533 -12.39 1.95 6.36
N ASP A 534 -13.15 2.60 7.25
CA ASP A 534 -12.60 3.13 8.50
C ASP A 534 -12.38 2.00 9.50
N ALA A 535 -11.11 1.66 9.74
CA ALA A 535 -10.72 0.52 10.56
C ALA A 535 -11.40 0.56 11.94
N ASP A 536 -11.48 1.74 12.56
CA ASP A 536 -12.07 1.90 13.89
C ASP A 536 -13.58 1.61 13.91
N ARG A 537 -14.34 2.09 12.92
CA ARG A 537 -15.80 1.85 12.83
C ARG A 537 -16.14 0.46 12.32
N VAL A 538 -15.36 -0.12 11.40
CA VAL A 538 -15.53 -1.51 10.93
C VAL A 538 -15.18 -2.51 12.04
N ILE A 539 -14.13 -2.27 12.83
CA ILE A 539 -13.79 -3.08 14.01
C ILE A 539 -14.89 -2.95 15.08
N LEU A 540 -15.42 -1.74 15.32
CA LEU A 540 -16.57 -1.52 16.22
C LEU A 540 -17.83 -2.23 15.74
N LYS A 541 -18.10 -2.23 14.43
CA LYS A 541 -19.26 -2.89 13.82
C LYS A 541 -19.13 -4.41 13.86
N ALA A 542 -17.95 -4.95 13.53
CA ALA A 542 -17.64 -6.37 13.65
C ALA A 542 -17.67 -6.84 15.11
N LYS A 543 -17.14 -6.06 16.07
CA LYS A 543 -17.26 -6.34 17.52
C LYS A 543 -18.72 -6.31 17.97
N ARG A 544 -19.56 -5.39 17.47
CA ARG A 544 -21.01 -5.35 17.74
C ARG A 544 -21.74 -6.58 17.20
N GLU A 545 -21.45 -6.99 15.97
CA GLU A 545 -22.08 -8.15 15.31
C GLU A 545 -21.65 -9.48 15.97
N LYS A 546 -20.38 -9.61 16.35
CA LYS A 546 -19.87 -10.78 17.08
C LYS A 546 -20.49 -10.90 18.48
N LYS A 547 -20.69 -9.76 19.16
CA LYS A 547 -21.37 -9.66 20.47
C LYS A 547 -22.89 -9.92 20.36
N GLN A 548 -23.49 -9.71 19.19
CA GLN A 548 -24.87 -10.13 18.90
C GLN A 548 -24.98 -11.62 18.59
N LYS A 549 -24.05 -12.22 17.83
CA LYS A 549 -24.00 -13.67 17.58
C LYS A 549 -23.76 -14.49 18.86
N THR A 550 -22.85 -14.07 19.74
CA THR A 550 -22.65 -14.73 21.06
C THR A 550 -23.88 -14.61 21.96
N LYS A 551 -24.65 -13.51 21.86
CA LYS A 551 -25.94 -13.37 22.57
C LYS A 551 -27.06 -14.23 21.98
N ALA A 552 -27.01 -14.56 20.68
CA ALA A 552 -27.97 -15.43 20.03
C ALA A 552 -27.76 -16.89 20.46
N ASP A 553 -26.51 -17.38 20.49
CA ASP A 553 -26.19 -18.75 20.91
C ASP A 553 -26.36 -18.98 22.42
N ALA A 554 -26.12 -17.96 23.25
CA ALA A 554 -26.36 -18.04 24.69
C ALA A 554 -27.86 -18.03 25.09
N SER A 555 -28.78 -17.77 24.15
CA SER A 555 -30.21 -17.61 24.44
C SER A 555 -31.02 -18.92 24.44
N ALA A 556 -30.39 -20.07 24.18
CA ALA A 556 -31.05 -21.38 24.13
C ALA A 556 -31.23 -22.08 25.49
N ALA A 557 -30.83 -21.50 26.63
CA ALA A 557 -31.04 -22.12 27.94
C ALA A 557 -31.46 -21.14 29.06
N ARG A 558 -32.70 -21.35 29.54
CA ARG A 558 -33.29 -20.93 30.83
C ARG A 558 -33.85 -19.48 30.98
N PRO A 559 -34.84 -19.31 31.90
CA PRO A 559 -36.05 -18.55 31.60
C PRO A 559 -36.03 -17.08 32.08
N LYS A 560 -37.01 -16.37 31.50
CA LYS A 560 -37.31 -14.94 31.62
C LYS A 560 -37.38 -14.42 33.07
N LYS A 561 -36.64 -13.34 33.34
CA LYS A 561 -37.11 -12.21 34.17
C LYS A 561 -37.35 -11.02 33.26
N GLY A 562 -38.62 -10.83 32.89
CA GLY A 562 -39.09 -9.69 32.10
C GLY A 562 -39.55 -8.57 33.03
N GLY A 563 -38.96 -7.38 32.85
CA GLY A 563 -39.40 -6.15 33.51
C GLY A 563 -38.67 -4.93 32.96
N GLY A 564 -37.34 -4.93 32.93
CA GLY A 564 -36.55 -3.74 32.54
C GLY A 564 -36.30 -3.54 31.03
N ARG A 565 -36.41 -4.60 30.21
CA ARG A 565 -35.96 -4.56 28.81
C ARG A 565 -36.91 -3.79 27.88
N ALA A 566 -38.19 -3.70 28.21
CA ALA A 566 -39.18 -2.95 27.43
C ALA A 566 -39.11 -1.44 27.71
N ALA A 567 -38.79 -1.04 28.95
CA ALA A 567 -38.60 0.36 29.33
C ALA A 567 -37.34 0.96 28.70
N LYS A 568 -36.19 0.25 28.77
CA LYS A 568 -34.95 0.70 28.10
C LYS A 568 -35.08 0.78 26.59
N ARG A 569 -35.84 -0.13 25.95
CA ARG A 569 -36.08 -0.05 24.50
C ARG A 569 -36.91 1.17 24.11
N ARG A 570 -37.92 1.54 24.90
CA ARG A 570 -38.73 2.75 24.66
C ARG A 570 -37.92 4.04 24.82
N LEU A 571 -37.06 4.11 25.84
CA LEU A 571 -36.16 5.25 26.03
C LEU A 571 -35.13 5.37 24.89
N GLN A 572 -34.61 4.24 24.38
CA GLN A 572 -33.74 4.22 23.20
C GLN A 572 -34.47 4.68 21.92
N GLU A 573 -35.68 4.16 21.67
CA GLU A 573 -36.52 4.62 20.54
C GLU A 573 -36.85 6.13 20.66
N SER A 574 -36.99 6.66 21.89
CA SER A 574 -37.19 8.09 22.14
C SER A 574 -35.93 8.93 21.87
N LEU A 575 -34.75 8.45 22.27
CA LEU A 575 -33.46 9.11 22.00
C LEU A 575 -33.18 9.18 20.49
N ASP A 576 -33.41 8.09 19.76
CA ASP A 576 -33.24 8.05 18.31
C ASP A 576 -34.18 9.05 17.62
N GLY A 577 -35.42 9.19 18.11
CA GLY A 577 -36.38 10.18 17.62
C GLY A 577 -36.00 11.63 17.93
N LEU A 578 -35.40 11.90 19.10
CA LEU A 578 -34.91 13.23 19.47
C LEU A 578 -33.69 13.63 18.63
N MET A 579 -32.73 12.71 18.41
CA MET A 579 -31.55 12.97 17.57
C MET A 579 -31.95 13.33 16.13
N ALA A 580 -32.86 12.56 15.51
CA ALA A 580 -33.32 12.86 14.16
C ALA A 580 -33.97 14.26 14.03
N ARG A 581 -34.67 14.70 15.08
CA ARG A 581 -35.29 16.05 15.12
C ARG A 581 -34.26 17.15 15.31
N ILE A 582 -33.21 16.91 16.11
CA ILE A 582 -32.09 17.83 16.28
C ILE A 582 -31.35 17.98 14.94
N GLU A 583 -30.97 16.87 14.30
CA GLU A 583 -30.27 16.88 13.01
C GLU A 583 -31.06 17.63 11.93
N THR A 584 -32.39 17.43 11.89
CA THR A 584 -33.25 18.14 10.93
C THR A 584 -33.28 19.65 11.19
N ALA A 585 -33.35 20.07 12.46
CA ALA A 585 -33.37 21.48 12.83
C ALA A 585 -32.00 22.15 12.60
N GLU A 586 -30.91 21.47 12.91
CA GLU A 586 -29.54 21.94 12.67
C GLU A 586 -29.21 22.05 11.17
N ALA A 587 -29.64 21.07 10.37
CA ALA A 587 -29.49 21.14 8.91
C ALA A 587 -30.18 22.38 8.34
N ARG A 588 -31.40 22.69 8.82
CA ARG A 588 -32.13 23.88 8.38
C ARG A 588 -31.47 25.18 8.84
N VAL A 589 -30.93 25.24 10.07
CA VAL A 589 -30.14 26.41 10.53
C VAL A 589 -28.92 26.62 9.65
N LYS A 590 -28.22 25.53 9.31
CA LYS A 590 -27.04 25.58 8.44
C LYS A 590 -27.37 26.06 7.03
N GLU A 591 -28.49 25.60 6.45
CA GLU A 591 -28.98 26.11 5.15
C GLU A 591 -29.21 27.63 5.18
N ILE A 592 -29.80 28.14 6.27
CA ILE A 592 -30.03 29.59 6.44
C ILE A 592 -28.70 30.33 6.61
N ASP A 593 -27.75 29.80 7.37
CA ASP A 593 -26.41 30.38 7.54
C ASP A 593 -25.61 30.41 6.22
N GLU A 594 -25.74 29.37 5.40
CA GLU A 594 -25.12 29.30 4.07
C GLU A 594 -25.73 30.32 3.10
N LEU A 595 -27.05 30.51 3.14
CA LEU A 595 -27.73 31.57 2.38
C LEU A 595 -27.22 32.96 2.79
N PHE A 596 -27.07 33.21 4.09
CA PHE A 596 -26.53 34.47 4.61
C PHE A 596 -25.07 34.72 4.23
N CYS A 597 -24.29 33.67 3.95
CA CYS A 597 -22.90 33.77 3.50
C CYS A 597 -22.75 34.00 1.98
N GLN A 598 -23.83 33.97 1.19
CA GLN A 598 -23.71 34.13 -0.27
C GLN A 598 -23.34 35.59 -0.66
N PRO A 599 -22.35 35.79 -1.55
CA PRO A 599 -21.95 37.12 -2.00
C PRO A 599 -23.11 37.90 -2.65
N GLY A 600 -23.43 39.06 -2.10
CA GLY A 600 -24.52 39.93 -2.59
C GLY A 600 -25.93 39.48 -2.19
N TYR A 601 -26.08 38.53 -1.26
CA TYR A 601 -27.38 38.04 -0.79
C TYR A 601 -28.27 39.16 -0.21
N TYR A 602 -27.71 39.97 0.69
CA TYR A 602 -28.42 41.10 1.31
C TYR A 602 -28.74 42.24 0.33
N GLU A 603 -28.05 42.31 -0.81
CA GLU A 603 -28.30 43.32 -1.85
C GLU A 603 -29.44 42.90 -2.80
N ARG A 604 -29.72 41.59 -2.90
CA ARG A 604 -30.66 40.98 -3.86
C ARG A 604 -31.97 40.51 -3.23
N THR A 605 -32.04 40.45 -1.91
CA THR A 605 -33.16 39.89 -1.14
C THR A 605 -33.91 41.00 -0.41
N LEU A 606 -35.24 40.93 -0.37
CA LEU A 606 -36.05 41.95 0.30
C LEU A 606 -35.83 41.90 1.82
N ALA A 607 -35.83 43.06 2.48
CA ALA A 607 -35.59 43.13 3.93
C ALA A 607 -36.62 42.35 4.77
N GLU A 608 -37.83 42.14 4.26
CA GLU A 608 -38.86 41.31 4.90
C GLU A 608 -38.53 39.81 4.85
N GLU A 609 -37.95 39.34 3.74
CA GLU A 609 -37.55 37.94 3.56
C GLU A 609 -36.32 37.60 4.41
N VAL A 610 -35.36 38.53 4.49
CA VAL A 610 -34.20 38.40 5.39
C VAL A 610 -34.65 38.29 6.84
N ARG A 611 -35.56 39.18 7.27
CA ARG A 611 -36.11 39.16 8.65
C ARG A 611 -36.88 37.87 8.93
N GLY A 612 -37.63 37.34 7.96
CA GLY A 612 -38.32 36.06 8.09
C GLY A 612 -37.37 34.88 8.32
N LEU A 613 -36.22 34.87 7.64
CA LEU A 613 -35.18 33.85 7.81
C LEU A 613 -34.40 34.02 9.12
N GLU A 614 -34.15 35.26 9.56
CA GLU A 614 -33.57 35.54 10.89
C GLU A 614 -34.49 35.02 12.01
N ASP A 615 -35.79 35.29 11.93
CA ASP A 615 -36.79 34.81 12.89
C ASP A 615 -36.89 33.26 12.86
N GLU A 616 -36.88 32.65 11.66
CA GLU A 616 -36.88 31.19 11.50
C GLU A 616 -35.63 30.58 12.14
N ARG A 617 -34.44 31.16 11.88
CA ARG A 617 -33.17 30.72 12.44
C ARG A 617 -33.15 30.81 13.96
N THR A 618 -33.55 31.93 14.54
CA THR A 618 -33.60 32.09 16.00
C THR A 618 -34.59 31.12 16.64
N ARG A 619 -35.75 30.89 16.01
CA ARG A 619 -36.72 29.88 16.47
C ARG A 619 -36.13 28.48 16.43
N LEU A 620 -35.46 28.10 15.34
CA LEU A 620 -34.86 26.77 15.20
C LEU A 620 -33.70 26.55 16.17
N GLN A 621 -32.89 27.57 16.44
CA GLN A 621 -31.84 27.51 17.47
C GLN A 621 -32.43 27.30 18.88
N GLY A 622 -33.58 27.93 19.17
CA GLY A 622 -34.34 27.65 20.39
C GLY A 622 -34.82 26.20 20.45
N VAL A 623 -35.39 25.70 19.34
CA VAL A 623 -35.86 24.30 19.24
C VAL A 623 -34.71 23.30 19.42
N VAL A 624 -33.53 23.55 18.84
CA VAL A 624 -32.34 22.70 19.04
C VAL A 624 -31.96 22.68 20.52
N THR A 625 -31.93 23.84 21.17
CA THR A 625 -31.58 23.93 22.60
C THR A 625 -32.55 23.13 23.47
N ASP A 626 -33.86 23.26 23.22
CA ASP A 626 -34.91 22.55 23.96
C ASP A 626 -34.83 21.03 23.72
N LEU A 627 -34.64 20.60 22.47
CA LEU A 627 -34.52 19.18 22.11
C LEU A 627 -33.26 18.54 22.68
N THR A 628 -32.14 19.27 22.70
CA THR A 628 -30.89 18.79 23.31
C THR A 628 -31.05 18.62 24.82
N SER A 629 -31.70 19.56 25.51
CA SER A 629 -32.04 19.40 26.93
C SER A 629 -33.00 18.24 27.21
N GLU A 630 -33.97 17.97 26.32
CA GLU A 630 -34.86 16.80 26.44
C GLU A 630 -34.11 15.48 26.19
N TRP A 631 -33.15 15.48 25.26
CA TRP A 631 -32.27 14.36 24.97
C TRP A 631 -31.37 14.04 26.17
N GLU A 632 -30.72 15.04 26.77
CA GLU A 632 -29.87 14.89 27.96
C GLU A 632 -30.64 14.26 29.13
N ARG A 633 -31.87 14.73 29.40
CA ARG A 633 -32.72 14.14 30.46
C ARG A 633 -33.09 12.69 30.16
N THR A 634 -33.42 12.38 28.90
CA THR A 634 -33.80 11.03 28.48
C THR A 634 -32.59 10.08 28.54
N GLU A 635 -31.39 10.58 28.29
CA GLU A 635 -30.13 9.84 28.42
C GLU A 635 -29.80 9.57 29.90
N GLU A 636 -29.96 10.56 30.78
CA GLU A 636 -29.81 10.39 32.22
C GLU A 636 -30.78 9.32 32.76
N GLU A 637 -32.04 9.33 32.35
CA GLU A 637 -33.05 8.32 32.69
C GLU A 637 -32.74 6.91 32.15
N LEU A 638 -32.03 6.81 31.02
CA LEU A 638 -31.58 5.52 30.47
C LEU A 638 -30.35 4.96 31.22
N SER A 639 -29.51 5.86 31.73
CA SER A 639 -28.29 5.55 32.46
C SER A 639 -28.54 5.15 33.92
N ALA A 640 -29.59 5.69 34.53
CA ALA A 640 -30.16 5.26 35.82
C ALA A 640 -30.75 3.83 35.74
#